data_AF-A0A9D4WH16-F1
#
_entry.id   AF-A0A9D4WH16-F1
#
_cell.length_a   1.000
_cell.length_b   1.000
_cell.length_c   1.000
_cell.angle_alpha   90.00
_cell.angle_beta   90.00
_cell.angle_gamma   90.00
#
_symmetry.space_group_name_H-M   'P 1'
#
loop_
_entity.id
_entity.type
_entity.pdbx_description
1 polymer ?
#
loop_
_entity_poly.entity_id
_entity_poly.type
_entity_poly.pdbx_seq_one_letter_code
_entity_poly.pdbx_strand_id
1 'polypeptide(L)'
;MNLFMFLCHHLVVLVLMLPYLGGVYSNSTVSIPSIVNIGAIFTFDSSIGKVSKLAMEQAVQDVNSNSSILHSTQLVLHMKSSNCSGFDGMIQALRFMETDAVAILGPQSSVVSHIVSHVANELRVPMLSFAATDPTLSSLQFPFFVRTTLSDSYQMTAVAEIIDYYGWKEVIAIYVDDDYGRNGVSALEDALAARRCRISYKVGIKSGADVDRNEITNVLVNMALMQSRVIVVHAHSNSGFMIFKVAHYLGMMQEGYVWIATDWLSTVLDSVSLPLEKMDTLQGALVLRQHTPDTDRKKAFFSRWNKLTHGSLGLHSYGLHAYDSVWLVAQAIDKFFSQGGVISWTNYTSLHDGKGKGGGLNLDAMSIFDNGTLLLENILRSDFVGLSGPMKFDSDKSLVRPAYDIVNVVGNGVRRIGYWSNYSGLSIVSPETLYASPPNRSSANQHLHSVIWPGETLSKPRGWVFPSNGKQLRIGVPIRASYREFVSPVKGTDMFKGFCIDVFVAAVNLLPYAVPYRFVPFGDGLKNPSYTEFVNLITTGYFDGAIGDIAIVTNRTRILDFTQPYAASGLVVVAPFKKINSGGWAFLQPFTPLMWIVTACSFFFVGIVVWILEHRINDEFRGSPKQQLITILWFSLSTLFFSHRENTMSTLGRGVILIWLFVVLIINSSYTASLTSILTVQQLSSPISGLDSLKASDEPIGFQVGSYAERYLTEDIGISKSRLVALGSPEAYAKALQLGPSKGGVAAIIDERPYVEIFLSTQCTFRIVGQEFTRSGWGFVSILTTF
;
A
#
# COMPACT_ATOMS: atom_id res chain seq x y z
N MET A 1 -50.15 -41.12 -49.88
CA MET A 1 -51.20 -40.16 -50.26
C MET A 1 -52.46 -40.41 -49.42
N ASN A 2 -52.38 -40.19 -48.10
CA ASN A 2 -53.51 -40.28 -47.16
C ASN A 2 -53.24 -39.56 -45.81
N LEU A 3 -52.15 -38.79 -45.70
CA LEU A 3 -51.83 -38.00 -44.50
C LEU A 3 -52.08 -36.49 -44.68
N PHE A 4 -52.24 -36.02 -45.93
CA PHE A 4 -52.48 -34.61 -46.24
C PHE A 4 -53.98 -34.24 -46.22
N MET A 5 -54.88 -35.21 -46.42
CA MET A 5 -56.34 -34.99 -46.34
C MET A 5 -56.88 -34.97 -44.90
N PHE A 6 -56.19 -35.63 -43.95
CA PHE A 6 -56.65 -35.70 -42.55
C PHE A 6 -56.34 -34.41 -41.77
N LEU A 7 -55.26 -33.69 -42.12
CA LEU A 7 -54.92 -32.41 -41.49
C LEU A 7 -55.81 -31.24 -41.98
N CYS A 8 -56.26 -31.24 -43.24
CA CYS A 8 -57.13 -30.16 -43.75
C CYS A 8 -58.55 -30.20 -43.18
N HIS A 9 -59.08 -31.38 -42.81
CA HIS A 9 -60.45 -31.49 -42.31
C HIS A 9 -60.59 -30.98 -40.86
N HIS A 10 -59.57 -31.17 -40.01
CA HIS A 10 -59.58 -30.65 -38.64
C HIS A 10 -59.28 -29.15 -38.53
N LEU A 11 -58.56 -28.57 -39.49
CA LEU A 11 -58.31 -27.12 -39.51
C LEU A 11 -59.56 -26.32 -39.94
N VAL A 12 -60.41 -26.87 -40.81
CA VAL A 12 -61.62 -26.20 -41.32
C VAL A 12 -62.77 -26.20 -40.30
N VAL A 13 -62.86 -27.21 -39.43
CA VAL A 13 -63.88 -27.25 -38.35
C VAL A 13 -63.53 -26.29 -37.21
N LEU A 14 -62.25 -25.98 -36.98
CA LEU A 14 -61.84 -25.02 -35.94
C LEU A 14 -62.03 -23.56 -36.37
N VAL A 15 -62.03 -23.26 -37.67
CA VAL A 15 -62.15 -21.89 -38.22
C VAL A 15 -63.61 -21.47 -38.47
N LEU A 16 -64.56 -22.41 -38.53
CA LEU A 16 -65.99 -22.13 -38.80
C LEU A 16 -66.89 -22.08 -37.55
N MET A 17 -66.35 -22.28 -36.34
CA MET A 17 -67.08 -22.18 -35.07
C MET A 17 -66.73 -20.92 -34.25
N LEU A 18 -66.42 -19.82 -34.93
CA LEU A 18 -65.97 -18.57 -34.31
C LEU A 18 -66.74 -17.30 -34.75
N PRO A 19 -68.08 -17.38 -34.95
CA PRO A 19 -68.87 -16.20 -34.56
C PRO A 19 -70.28 -16.55 -34.06
N TYR A 20 -70.45 -17.24 -32.94
CA TYR A 20 -71.73 -17.25 -32.20
C TYR A 20 -71.52 -17.51 -30.72
N LEU A 21 -70.92 -16.54 -30.04
CA LEU A 21 -71.14 -16.28 -28.62
C LEU A 21 -70.87 -14.78 -28.44
N GLY A 22 -71.84 -13.99 -28.90
CA GLY A 22 -72.02 -12.61 -28.46
C GLY A 22 -72.41 -12.62 -26.98
N GLY A 23 -71.45 -12.93 -26.13
CA GLY A 23 -71.50 -12.61 -24.72
C GLY A 23 -71.30 -11.12 -24.59
N VAL A 24 -72.29 -10.44 -24.02
CA VAL A 24 -72.28 -9.05 -23.61
C VAL A 24 -70.91 -8.73 -22.98
N TYR A 25 -70.06 -8.00 -23.70
CA TYR A 25 -68.96 -7.26 -23.09
C TYR A 25 -69.63 -6.20 -22.23
N SER A 26 -69.90 -6.55 -20.98
CA SER A 26 -69.97 -5.56 -19.94
C SER A 26 -68.60 -4.90 -19.93
N ASN A 27 -68.53 -3.68 -20.46
CA ASN A 27 -67.48 -2.75 -20.08
C ASN A 27 -67.65 -2.53 -18.57
N SER A 28 -67.08 -3.42 -17.76
CA SER A 28 -66.70 -3.09 -16.40
C SER A 28 -65.65 -2.00 -16.54
N THR A 29 -66.13 -0.76 -16.57
CA THR A 29 -65.36 0.41 -16.25
C THR A 29 -64.66 0.12 -14.94
N VAL A 30 -63.35 -0.18 -14.99
CA VAL A 30 -62.54 -0.36 -13.80
C VAL A 30 -62.60 0.99 -13.09
N SER A 31 -63.39 1.08 -12.03
CA SER A 31 -63.54 2.31 -11.27
C SER A 31 -62.23 2.54 -10.53
N ILE A 32 -61.43 3.48 -11.02
CA ILE A 32 -60.25 3.96 -10.31
C ILE A 32 -60.74 4.46 -8.94
N PRO A 33 -60.16 3.97 -7.82
CA PRO A 33 -60.65 4.33 -6.49
C PRO A 33 -60.43 5.83 -6.23
N SER A 34 -61.40 6.45 -5.55
CA SER A 34 -61.31 7.86 -5.17
C SER A 34 -60.28 8.14 -4.08
N ILE A 35 -59.90 7.12 -3.31
CA ILE A 35 -58.93 7.19 -2.21
C ILE A 35 -57.98 6.02 -2.31
N VAL A 36 -56.68 6.29 -2.16
CA VAL A 36 -55.64 5.26 -2.03
C VAL A 36 -54.85 5.50 -0.74
N ASN A 37 -54.79 4.47 0.11
CA ASN A 37 -54.09 4.51 1.39
C ASN A 37 -52.63 4.06 1.20
N ILE A 38 -51.71 4.83 1.74
CA ILE A 38 -50.31 4.43 1.93
C ILE A 38 -49.94 4.53 3.41
N GLY A 39 -49.11 3.60 3.87
CA GLY A 39 -48.62 3.57 5.24
C GLY A 39 -47.22 4.18 5.35
N ALA A 40 -46.88 4.71 6.53
CA ALA A 40 -45.50 5.01 6.90
C ALA A 40 -45.20 4.57 8.33
N ILE A 41 -44.10 3.82 8.48
CA ILE A 41 -43.60 3.32 9.76
C ILE A 41 -42.23 3.94 9.98
N PHE A 42 -42.02 4.75 11.01
CA PHE A 42 -40.71 5.27 11.41
C PHE A 42 -40.81 5.90 12.80
N THR A 43 -39.75 6.45 13.38
CA THR A 43 -39.84 7.07 14.73
C THR A 43 -39.90 8.58 14.60
N PHE A 44 -40.97 9.20 15.08
CA PHE A 44 -41.20 10.63 14.91
C PHE A 44 -40.24 11.51 15.73
N ASP A 45 -39.78 11.04 16.88
CA ASP A 45 -38.99 11.85 17.82
C ASP A 45 -37.47 11.80 17.58
N SER A 46 -37.00 11.14 16.51
CA SER A 46 -35.58 11.15 16.12
C SER A 46 -35.20 12.36 15.26
N SER A 47 -33.90 12.64 15.09
CA SER A 47 -33.42 13.68 14.17
C SER A 47 -33.95 13.47 12.75
N ILE A 48 -33.86 12.23 12.25
CA ILE A 48 -34.39 11.83 10.94
C ILE A 48 -35.92 12.00 10.90
N GLY A 49 -36.63 11.47 11.89
CA GLY A 49 -38.08 11.38 11.89
C GLY A 49 -38.79 12.73 11.95
N LYS A 50 -38.26 13.69 12.70
CA LYS A 50 -38.85 15.04 12.78
C LYS A 50 -38.93 15.72 11.42
N VAL A 51 -37.85 15.61 10.65
CA VAL A 51 -37.76 16.17 9.29
C VAL A 51 -38.57 15.32 8.31
N SER A 52 -38.39 13.99 8.33
CA SER A 52 -39.06 13.10 7.38
C SER A 52 -40.59 13.12 7.52
N LYS A 53 -41.13 13.27 8.74
CA LYS A 53 -42.58 13.42 8.97
C LYS A 53 -43.14 14.63 8.23
N LEU A 54 -42.57 15.80 8.48
CA LEU A 54 -43.03 17.05 7.87
C LEU A 54 -42.79 17.02 6.34
N ALA A 55 -41.69 16.42 5.90
CA ALA A 55 -41.40 16.26 4.47
C ALA A 55 -42.43 15.38 3.75
N MET A 56 -42.84 14.26 4.35
CA MET A 56 -43.88 13.40 3.78
C MET A 56 -45.25 14.10 3.75
N GLU A 57 -45.61 14.85 4.79
CA GLU A 57 -46.85 15.63 4.82
C GLU A 57 -46.88 16.67 3.69
N GLN A 58 -45.77 17.36 3.45
CA GLN A 58 -45.63 18.30 2.32
C GLN A 58 -45.68 17.60 0.97
N ALA A 59 -45.07 16.41 0.84
CA ALA A 59 -45.11 15.65 -0.41
C ALA A 59 -46.55 15.21 -0.76
N VAL A 60 -47.33 14.73 0.22
CA VAL A 60 -48.73 14.35 0.01
C VAL A 60 -49.58 15.55 -0.40
N GLN A 61 -49.35 16.71 0.22
CA GLN A 61 -50.02 17.96 -0.18
C GLN A 61 -49.67 18.35 -1.62
N ASP A 62 -48.38 18.33 -1.98
CA ASP A 62 -47.92 18.68 -3.32
C ASP A 62 -48.47 17.68 -4.37
N VAL A 63 -48.48 16.38 -4.10
CA VAL A 63 -49.05 15.34 -4.96
C VAL A 63 -50.54 15.57 -5.19
N ASN A 64 -51.33 15.69 -4.11
CA ASN A 64 -52.79 15.87 -4.22
C ASN A 64 -53.19 17.22 -4.85
N SER A 65 -52.31 18.23 -4.79
CA SER A 65 -52.53 19.53 -5.45
C SER A 65 -52.15 19.53 -6.93
N ASN A 66 -51.38 18.54 -7.38
CA ASN A 66 -50.91 18.47 -8.76
C ASN A 66 -51.95 17.74 -9.62
N SER A 67 -52.60 18.48 -10.53
CA SER A 67 -53.57 17.88 -11.43
C SER A 67 -52.97 16.83 -12.35
N SER A 68 -51.67 16.85 -12.67
CA SER A 68 -51.08 15.94 -13.66
C SER A 68 -50.86 14.50 -13.18
N ILE A 69 -51.14 14.20 -11.91
CA ILE A 69 -50.87 12.91 -11.28
C ILE A 69 -52.07 12.53 -10.43
N LEU A 70 -52.54 11.29 -10.49
CA LEU A 70 -53.70 10.82 -9.72
C LEU A 70 -54.95 11.71 -9.90
N HIS A 71 -55.27 12.07 -11.13
CA HIS A 71 -56.32 13.04 -11.53
C HIS A 71 -57.70 12.89 -10.83
N SER A 72 -58.07 11.69 -10.38
CA SER A 72 -59.35 11.38 -9.73
C SER A 72 -59.20 10.64 -8.39
N THR A 73 -57.99 10.60 -7.84
CA THR A 73 -57.64 9.77 -6.68
C THR A 73 -56.87 10.58 -5.66
N GLN A 74 -57.38 10.62 -4.43
CA GLN A 74 -56.70 11.25 -3.32
C GLN A 74 -55.75 10.26 -2.65
N LEU A 75 -54.47 10.65 -2.53
CA LEU A 75 -53.47 9.89 -1.77
C LEU A 75 -53.58 10.24 -0.28
N VAL A 76 -53.80 9.24 0.56
CA VAL A 76 -53.92 9.40 2.02
C VAL A 76 -52.77 8.67 2.70
N LEU A 77 -51.98 9.40 3.48
CA LEU A 77 -50.85 8.88 4.23
C LEU A 77 -51.21 8.67 5.69
N HIS A 78 -51.09 7.42 6.14
CA HIS A 78 -51.25 7.03 7.53
C HIS A 78 -49.88 6.78 8.14
N MET A 79 -49.55 7.40 9.28
CA MET A 79 -48.23 7.26 9.92
C MET A 79 -48.33 6.57 11.28
N LYS A 80 -47.41 5.65 11.57
CA LYS A 80 -47.28 5.02 12.90
C LYS A 80 -45.82 5.07 13.38
N SER A 81 -45.65 5.28 14.68
CA SER A 81 -44.33 5.33 15.29
C SER A 81 -43.82 3.92 15.61
N SER A 82 -42.60 3.58 15.17
CA SER A 82 -41.93 2.32 15.54
C SER A 82 -41.00 2.43 16.75
N ASN A 83 -40.73 3.65 17.24
CA ASN A 83 -39.77 3.92 18.32
C ASN A 83 -38.40 3.24 18.17
N CYS A 84 -37.96 2.97 16.93
CA CYS A 84 -36.78 2.20 16.56
C CYS A 84 -36.70 0.81 17.23
N SER A 85 -37.83 0.30 17.72
CA SER A 85 -37.98 -0.99 18.37
C SER A 85 -38.46 -2.01 17.35
N GLY A 86 -37.74 -3.12 17.21
CA GLY A 86 -38.12 -4.19 16.29
C GLY A 86 -39.51 -4.76 16.60
N PHE A 87 -39.83 -4.88 17.88
CA PHE A 87 -41.12 -5.36 18.36
C PHE A 87 -42.25 -4.38 18.04
N ASP A 88 -42.09 -3.10 18.38
CA ASP A 88 -43.12 -2.08 18.11
C ASP A 88 -43.32 -1.90 16.60
N GLY A 89 -42.23 -1.91 15.83
CA GLY A 89 -42.28 -1.85 14.38
C GLY A 89 -43.02 -3.01 13.74
N MET A 90 -42.84 -4.23 14.25
CA MET A 90 -43.63 -5.40 13.83
C MET A 90 -45.13 -5.18 14.11
N ILE A 91 -45.49 -4.75 15.33
CA ILE A 91 -46.90 -4.48 15.68
C ILE A 91 -47.51 -3.42 14.75
N GLN A 92 -46.77 -2.32 14.49
CA GLN A 92 -47.28 -1.27 13.60
C GLN A 92 -47.39 -1.76 12.16
N ALA A 93 -46.46 -2.60 11.69
CA ALA A 93 -46.57 -3.22 10.37
C ALA A 93 -47.83 -4.07 10.25
N LEU A 94 -48.10 -4.95 11.21
CA LEU A 94 -49.31 -5.78 11.20
C LEU A 94 -50.58 -4.91 11.19
N ARG A 95 -50.60 -3.81 11.95
CA ARG A 95 -51.72 -2.84 11.93
C ARG A 95 -51.88 -2.14 10.58
N PHE A 96 -50.80 -1.81 9.89
CA PHE A 96 -50.90 -1.21 8.55
C PHE A 96 -51.45 -2.18 7.51
N MET A 97 -51.14 -3.46 7.68
CA MET A 97 -51.63 -4.51 6.81
C MET A 97 -53.12 -4.80 7.01
N GLU A 98 -53.72 -4.32 8.11
CA GLU A 98 -55.18 -4.27 8.30
C GLU A 98 -55.84 -3.05 7.60
N THR A 99 -55.06 -2.10 7.05
CA THR A 99 -55.58 -0.80 6.55
C THR A 99 -55.61 -0.65 5.03
N ASP A 100 -55.67 -1.75 4.26
CA ASP A 100 -55.67 -1.76 2.79
C ASP A 100 -54.62 -0.81 2.19
N ALA A 101 -53.44 -0.73 2.81
CA ALA A 101 -52.37 0.17 2.41
C ALA A 101 -51.56 -0.45 1.27
N VAL A 102 -51.53 0.20 0.11
CA VAL A 102 -50.91 -0.37 -1.11
C VAL A 102 -49.38 -0.33 -1.11
N ALA A 103 -48.78 0.50 -0.25
CA ALA A 103 -47.34 0.61 -0.07
C ALA A 103 -47.01 1.12 1.35
N ILE A 104 -45.82 0.75 1.84
CA ILE A 104 -45.32 1.21 3.14
C ILE A 104 -44.02 2.00 2.95
N LEU A 105 -43.99 3.21 3.50
CA LEU A 105 -42.79 4.05 3.56
C LEU A 105 -42.05 3.87 4.89
N GLY A 106 -40.73 3.76 4.85
CA GLY A 106 -39.90 3.33 5.99
C GLY A 106 -39.93 1.81 6.18
N PRO A 107 -39.49 1.27 7.32
CA PRO A 107 -38.84 1.88 8.48
C PRO A 107 -37.60 2.73 8.21
N GLN A 108 -37.30 3.64 9.14
CA GLN A 108 -36.04 4.39 9.17
C GLN A 108 -34.86 3.63 9.80
N SER A 109 -35.14 2.59 10.59
CA SER A 109 -34.12 1.81 11.30
C SER A 109 -33.93 0.48 10.59
N SER A 110 -32.68 0.11 10.31
CA SER A 110 -32.34 -1.17 9.67
C SER A 110 -32.85 -2.38 10.46
N VAL A 111 -32.80 -2.32 11.79
CA VAL A 111 -33.33 -3.37 12.69
C VAL A 111 -34.82 -3.60 12.42
N VAL A 112 -35.58 -2.50 12.36
CA VAL A 112 -37.03 -2.57 12.10
C VAL A 112 -37.28 -2.99 10.64
N SER A 113 -36.46 -2.54 9.70
CA SER A 113 -36.58 -2.90 8.29
C SER A 113 -36.43 -4.40 8.05
N HIS A 114 -35.49 -5.08 8.71
CA HIS A 114 -35.35 -6.54 8.61
C HIS A 114 -36.62 -7.26 9.02
N ILE A 115 -37.19 -6.87 10.16
CA ILE A 115 -38.39 -7.50 10.72
C ILE A 115 -39.62 -7.25 9.84
N VAL A 116 -39.84 -5.99 9.44
CA VAL A 116 -41.02 -5.61 8.65
C VAL A 116 -40.94 -6.13 7.22
N SER A 117 -39.74 -6.33 6.66
CA SER A 117 -39.56 -6.88 5.31
C SER A 117 -40.13 -8.30 5.19
N HIS A 118 -40.06 -9.11 6.23
CA HIS A 118 -40.70 -10.43 6.24
C HIS A 118 -42.22 -10.35 6.10
N VAL A 119 -42.85 -9.43 6.83
CA VAL A 119 -44.30 -9.19 6.76
C VAL A 119 -44.69 -8.65 5.38
N ALA A 120 -43.92 -7.70 4.86
CA ALA A 120 -44.14 -7.11 3.54
C ALA A 120 -44.05 -8.15 2.42
N ASN A 121 -43.12 -9.10 2.51
CA ASN A 121 -42.99 -10.19 1.53
C ASN A 121 -44.20 -11.12 1.52
N GLU A 122 -44.67 -11.54 2.69
CA GLU A 122 -45.81 -12.46 2.82
C GLU A 122 -47.09 -11.84 2.26
N LEU A 123 -47.29 -10.54 2.50
CA LEU A 123 -48.49 -9.81 2.08
C LEU A 123 -48.34 -9.11 0.72
N ARG A 124 -47.17 -9.27 0.09
CA ARG A 124 -46.83 -8.70 -1.23
C ARG A 124 -46.98 -7.18 -1.31
N VAL A 125 -46.74 -6.47 -0.21
CA VAL A 125 -46.83 -5.00 -0.17
C VAL A 125 -45.45 -4.39 -0.38
N PRO A 126 -45.24 -3.54 -1.40
CA PRO A 126 -43.96 -2.86 -1.60
C PRO A 126 -43.59 -1.99 -0.40
N MET A 127 -42.36 -2.14 0.08
CA MET A 127 -41.82 -1.41 1.22
C MET A 127 -40.62 -0.56 0.79
N LEU A 128 -40.75 0.76 0.90
CA LEU A 128 -39.74 1.72 0.45
C LEU A 128 -39.11 2.41 1.66
N SER A 129 -37.89 2.02 2.00
CA SER A 129 -37.18 2.68 3.09
C SER A 129 -36.39 3.89 2.61
N PHE A 130 -36.63 5.03 3.25
CA PHE A 130 -35.92 6.29 2.99
C PHE A 130 -34.70 6.48 3.89
N ALA A 131 -34.43 5.58 4.86
CA ALA A 131 -33.35 5.76 5.85
C ALA A 131 -32.68 4.47 6.35
N ALA A 132 -33.15 3.27 5.99
CA ALA A 132 -32.45 2.02 6.31
C ALA A 132 -31.32 1.75 5.31
N THR A 133 -30.09 1.95 5.75
CA THR A 133 -28.88 1.93 4.93
C THR A 133 -28.12 0.59 4.97
N ASP A 134 -28.52 -0.34 5.84
CA ASP A 134 -27.88 -1.66 5.99
C ASP A 134 -27.80 -2.41 4.65
N PRO A 135 -26.59 -2.82 4.19
CA PRO A 135 -26.40 -3.48 2.90
C PRO A 135 -27.17 -4.80 2.75
N THR A 136 -27.39 -5.54 3.84
CA THR A 136 -28.00 -6.88 3.81
C THR A 136 -29.49 -6.84 3.45
N LEU A 137 -30.16 -5.69 3.56
CA LEU A 137 -31.54 -5.50 3.10
C LEU A 137 -31.70 -5.59 1.57
N SER A 138 -30.60 -5.56 0.81
CA SER A 138 -30.62 -5.84 -0.64
C SER A 138 -30.71 -7.35 -0.96
N SER A 139 -30.70 -8.22 0.05
CA SER A 139 -30.75 -9.68 -0.12
C SER A 139 -31.98 -10.13 -0.91
N LEU A 140 -31.82 -11.24 -1.66
CA LEU A 140 -32.92 -11.93 -2.35
C LEU A 140 -34.03 -12.40 -1.39
N GLN A 141 -33.73 -12.48 -0.09
CA GLN A 141 -34.71 -12.79 0.95
C GLN A 141 -35.78 -11.68 1.12
N PHE A 142 -35.53 -10.45 0.66
CA PHE A 142 -36.42 -9.31 0.83
C PHE A 142 -36.91 -8.76 -0.53
N PRO A 143 -37.62 -9.54 -1.37
CA PRO A 143 -37.99 -9.12 -2.71
C PRO A 143 -38.80 -7.81 -2.76
N PHE A 144 -39.69 -7.57 -1.78
CA PHE A 144 -40.54 -6.37 -1.74
C PHE A 144 -39.89 -5.13 -1.09
N PHE A 145 -38.66 -5.26 -0.57
CA PHE A 145 -37.90 -4.14 -0.05
C PHE A 145 -37.22 -3.35 -1.17
N VAL A 146 -37.41 -2.03 -1.16
CA VAL A 146 -36.77 -1.07 -2.06
C VAL A 146 -36.11 0.03 -1.24
N ARG A 147 -34.85 0.34 -1.55
CA ARG A 147 -34.09 1.38 -0.83
C ARG A 147 -34.14 2.69 -1.59
N THR A 148 -34.88 3.65 -1.05
CA THR A 148 -34.97 5.04 -1.56
C THR A 148 -33.90 5.97 -0.95
N THR A 149 -32.79 5.39 -0.48
CA THR A 149 -31.62 6.10 0.07
C THR A 149 -30.35 5.34 -0.34
N LEU A 150 -29.19 5.80 0.10
CA LEU A 150 -27.91 5.17 -0.21
C LEU A 150 -27.61 4.01 0.76
N SER A 151 -27.03 2.93 0.23
CA SER A 151 -26.53 1.81 1.04
C SER A 151 -25.21 2.18 1.73
N ASP A 152 -25.01 1.67 2.94
CA ASP A 152 -23.74 1.81 3.67
C ASP A 152 -22.59 1.10 2.96
N SER A 153 -22.86 0.14 2.07
CA SER A 153 -21.80 -0.46 1.22
C SER A 153 -21.05 0.60 0.43
N TYR A 154 -21.75 1.61 -0.10
CA TYR A 154 -21.14 2.74 -0.80
C TYR A 154 -20.48 3.71 0.17
N GLN A 155 -21.09 3.97 1.34
CA GLN A 155 -20.49 4.83 2.36
C GLN A 155 -19.14 4.29 2.85
N MET A 156 -19.09 3.00 3.14
CA MET A 156 -17.88 2.32 3.61
C MET A 156 -16.83 2.21 2.52
N THR A 157 -17.24 2.08 1.26
CA THR A 157 -16.32 2.22 0.11
C THR A 157 -15.71 3.62 0.05
N ALA A 158 -16.51 4.68 0.28
CA ALA A 158 -16.02 6.05 0.34
C ALA A 158 -15.01 6.25 1.49
N VAL A 159 -15.32 5.73 2.68
CA VAL A 159 -14.43 5.76 3.86
C VAL A 159 -13.12 5.03 3.56
N ALA A 160 -13.17 3.82 2.99
CA ALA A 160 -11.98 3.06 2.61
C ALA A 160 -11.13 3.78 1.55
N GLU A 161 -11.75 4.48 0.59
CA GLU A 161 -11.05 5.32 -0.39
C GLU A 161 -10.37 6.53 0.25
N ILE A 162 -11.01 7.19 1.23
CA ILE A 162 -10.39 8.27 2.01
C ILE A 162 -9.17 7.75 2.77
N ILE A 163 -9.29 6.57 3.41
CA ILE A 163 -8.21 5.94 4.18
C ILE A 163 -7.00 5.63 3.29
N ASP A 164 -7.24 5.00 2.14
CA ASP A 164 -6.20 4.64 1.17
C ASP A 164 -5.57 5.87 0.52
N TYR A 165 -6.38 6.91 0.21
CA TYR A 165 -5.90 8.19 -0.33
C TYR A 165 -4.89 8.87 0.58
N TYR A 166 -5.13 8.86 1.89
CA TYR A 166 -4.19 9.41 2.87
C TYR A 166 -3.04 8.45 3.23
N GLY A 167 -3.07 7.21 2.72
CA GLY A 167 -2.01 6.21 2.88
C GLY A 167 -2.02 5.50 4.23
N TRP A 168 -3.12 5.54 4.98
CA TRP A 168 -3.26 4.79 6.22
C TRP A 168 -3.65 3.35 5.93
N LYS A 169 -3.02 2.38 6.62
CA LYS A 169 -3.22 0.94 6.36
C LYS A 169 -3.98 0.21 7.45
N GLU A 170 -4.02 0.78 8.66
CA GLU A 170 -4.74 0.21 9.78
C GLU A 170 -5.64 1.23 10.44
N VAL A 171 -6.88 0.84 10.69
CA VAL A 171 -7.89 1.69 11.33
C VAL A 171 -8.58 0.99 12.49
N ILE A 172 -9.19 1.77 13.36
CA ILE A 172 -10.07 1.31 14.42
C ILE A 172 -11.51 1.60 14.03
N ALA A 173 -12.41 0.63 14.18
CA ALA A 173 -13.84 0.81 13.94
C ALA A 173 -14.61 0.79 15.27
N ILE A 174 -15.32 1.87 15.57
CA ILE A 174 -16.30 1.92 16.65
C ILE A 174 -17.68 1.92 16.01
N TYR A 175 -18.54 1.00 16.42
CA TYR A 175 -19.88 0.89 15.87
C TYR A 175 -20.94 0.60 16.93
N VAL A 176 -22.20 0.85 16.59
CA VAL A 176 -23.32 0.43 17.42
C VAL A 176 -23.63 -1.06 17.22
N ASP A 177 -23.80 -1.83 18.28
CA ASP A 177 -24.00 -3.29 18.19
C ASP A 177 -25.44 -3.68 17.84
N ASP A 178 -25.90 -3.26 16.68
CA ASP A 178 -27.17 -3.65 16.05
C ASP A 178 -26.97 -4.01 14.57
N ASP A 179 -28.05 -4.30 13.84
CA ASP A 179 -27.97 -4.71 12.43
C ASP A 179 -27.39 -3.60 11.54
N TYR A 180 -27.67 -2.33 11.84
CA TYR A 180 -27.07 -1.19 11.13
C TYR A 180 -25.55 -1.19 11.33
N GLY A 181 -25.09 -1.19 12.60
CA GLY A 181 -23.66 -1.04 12.87
C GLY A 181 -22.81 -2.27 12.50
N ARG A 182 -23.28 -3.49 12.79
CA ARG A 182 -22.55 -4.73 12.47
C ARG A 182 -22.37 -4.90 10.96
N ASN A 183 -23.45 -4.74 10.20
CA ASN A 183 -23.42 -4.95 8.76
C ASN A 183 -22.68 -3.81 8.04
N GLY A 184 -22.76 -2.58 8.56
CA GLY A 184 -21.93 -1.46 8.10
C GLY A 184 -20.43 -1.73 8.31
N VAL A 185 -20.01 -2.18 9.49
CA VAL A 185 -18.58 -2.50 9.74
C VAL A 185 -18.11 -3.71 8.94
N SER A 186 -18.97 -4.70 8.70
CA SER A 186 -18.64 -5.80 7.79
C SER A 186 -18.33 -5.28 6.38
N ALA A 187 -19.17 -4.37 5.85
CA ALA A 187 -18.92 -3.76 4.55
C ALA A 187 -17.64 -2.89 4.52
N LEU A 188 -17.29 -2.25 5.64
CA LEU A 188 -16.01 -1.55 5.79
C LEU A 188 -14.81 -2.50 5.75
N GLU A 189 -14.92 -3.65 6.40
CA GLU A 189 -13.87 -4.67 6.40
C GLU A 189 -13.57 -5.16 4.98
N ASP A 190 -14.62 -5.46 4.20
CA ASP A 190 -14.49 -5.84 2.79
C ASP A 190 -13.90 -4.73 1.92
N ALA A 191 -14.37 -3.49 2.11
CA ALA A 191 -13.90 -2.33 1.35
C ALA A 191 -12.42 -1.99 1.64
N LEU A 192 -11.97 -2.13 2.89
CA LEU A 192 -10.59 -1.95 3.29
C LEU A 192 -9.69 -3.07 2.75
N ALA A 193 -10.15 -4.33 2.83
CA ALA A 193 -9.42 -5.49 2.35
C ALA A 193 -9.13 -5.38 0.84
N ALA A 194 -10.10 -4.92 0.05
CA ALA A 194 -9.93 -4.64 -1.38
C ALA A 194 -8.81 -3.62 -1.69
N ARG A 195 -8.42 -2.80 -0.69
CA ARG A 195 -7.38 -1.77 -0.78
C ARG A 195 -6.12 -2.09 0.01
N ARG A 196 -5.95 -3.35 0.42
CA ARG A 196 -4.83 -3.80 1.28
C ARG A 196 -4.71 -3.00 2.58
N CYS A 197 -5.85 -2.55 3.10
CA CYS A 197 -5.99 -1.94 4.41
C CYS A 197 -6.75 -2.91 5.31
N ARG A 198 -6.67 -2.74 6.64
CA ARG A 198 -7.40 -3.61 7.58
C ARG A 198 -7.91 -2.85 8.80
N ILE A 199 -8.91 -3.43 9.44
CA ILE A 199 -9.36 -2.99 10.77
C ILE A 199 -8.46 -3.70 11.79
N SER A 200 -7.64 -2.96 12.54
CA SER A 200 -6.76 -3.53 13.56
C SER A 200 -7.46 -3.74 14.89
N TYR A 201 -8.54 -2.99 15.13
CA TYR A 201 -9.42 -3.17 16.29
C TYR A 201 -10.85 -2.75 15.92
N LYS A 202 -11.84 -3.55 16.31
CA LYS A 202 -13.26 -3.21 16.17
C LYS A 202 -14.00 -3.44 17.46
N VAL A 203 -14.91 -2.53 17.80
CA VAL A 203 -15.67 -2.57 19.06
C VAL A 203 -17.11 -2.12 18.84
N GLY A 204 -18.04 -2.96 19.28
CA GLY A 204 -19.46 -2.67 19.32
C GLY A 204 -19.82 -1.98 20.64
N ILE A 205 -20.67 -0.95 20.56
CA ILE A 205 -21.21 -0.20 21.71
C ILE A 205 -22.72 -0.38 21.71
N LYS A 206 -23.31 -0.50 22.90
CA LYS A 206 -24.77 -0.62 23.04
C LYS A 206 -25.49 0.63 22.52
N SER A 207 -26.66 0.40 21.91
CA SER A 207 -27.60 1.43 21.51
C SER A 207 -28.61 1.70 22.63
N GLY A 208 -29.05 2.95 22.81
CA GLY A 208 -30.16 3.27 23.72
C GLY A 208 -30.05 4.61 24.45
N ALA A 209 -30.96 4.84 25.39
CA ALA A 209 -30.92 6.00 26.30
C ALA A 209 -29.87 5.82 27.43
N ASP A 210 -29.53 4.57 27.76
CA ASP A 210 -28.61 4.20 28.84
C ASP A 210 -27.17 3.98 28.33
N VAL A 211 -26.68 4.86 27.46
CA VAL A 211 -25.26 4.80 27.03
C VAL A 211 -24.38 5.14 28.23
N ASP A 212 -23.75 4.13 28.82
CA ASP A 212 -22.87 4.31 29.97
C ASP A 212 -21.57 5.01 29.55
N ARG A 213 -21.34 6.20 30.11
CA ARG A 213 -20.10 6.95 29.94
C ARG A 213 -18.88 6.12 30.34
N ASN A 214 -18.99 5.30 31.39
CA ASN A 214 -17.88 4.50 31.89
C ASN A 214 -17.52 3.40 30.89
N GLU A 215 -18.51 2.76 30.28
CA GLU A 215 -18.30 1.78 29.20
C GLU A 215 -17.54 2.42 28.03
N ILE A 216 -17.99 3.58 27.52
CA ILE A 216 -17.29 4.30 26.45
C ILE A 216 -15.87 4.74 26.87
N THR A 217 -15.70 5.18 28.11
CA THR A 217 -14.39 5.58 28.64
C THR A 217 -13.42 4.41 28.63
N ASN A 218 -13.85 3.23 29.09
CA ASN A 218 -13.03 2.02 29.09
C ASN A 218 -12.64 1.61 27.66
N VAL A 219 -13.60 1.67 26.72
CA VAL A 219 -13.35 1.39 25.31
C VAL A 219 -12.29 2.34 24.73
N LEU A 220 -12.46 3.66 24.94
CA LEU A 220 -11.55 4.65 24.38
C LEU A 220 -10.16 4.63 25.04
N VAL A 221 -10.06 4.34 26.33
CA VAL A 221 -8.76 4.14 27.01
C VAL A 221 -8.02 2.95 26.38
N ASN A 222 -8.70 1.82 26.15
CA ASN A 222 -8.09 0.67 25.49
C ASN A 222 -7.66 1.00 24.05
N MET A 223 -8.47 1.77 23.32
CA MET A 223 -8.13 2.23 21.97
C MET A 223 -6.93 3.18 21.95
N ALA A 224 -6.80 4.08 22.93
CA ALA A 224 -5.65 4.97 23.04
C ALA A 224 -4.32 4.22 23.22
N LEU A 225 -4.37 3.00 23.77
CA LEU A 225 -3.21 2.12 23.90
C LEU A 225 -2.84 1.38 22.60
N MET A 226 -3.69 1.40 21.58
CA MET A 226 -3.42 0.74 20.29
C MET A 226 -2.44 1.54 19.43
N GLN A 227 -1.96 0.97 18.32
CA GLN A 227 -1.06 1.67 17.38
C GLN A 227 -1.79 2.67 16.49
N SER A 228 -2.91 2.25 15.90
CA SER A 228 -3.66 3.10 14.98
C SER A 228 -4.25 4.32 15.69
N ARG A 229 -4.28 5.44 14.97
CA ARG A 229 -4.88 6.71 15.37
C ARG A 229 -5.99 7.14 14.42
N VAL A 230 -6.36 6.29 13.46
CA VAL A 230 -7.45 6.52 12.52
C VAL A 230 -8.68 5.77 13.00
N ILE A 231 -9.72 6.52 13.35
CA ILE A 231 -10.91 5.99 14.02
C ILE A 231 -12.13 6.28 13.15
N VAL A 232 -12.85 5.22 12.78
CA VAL A 232 -14.13 5.29 12.06
C VAL A 232 -15.26 5.11 13.07
N VAL A 233 -16.21 6.05 13.08
CA VAL A 233 -17.35 6.07 14.02
C VAL A 233 -18.66 5.87 13.25
N HIS A 234 -19.19 4.66 13.31
CA HIS A 234 -20.44 4.26 12.67
C HIS A 234 -21.52 3.94 13.73
N ALA A 235 -22.20 4.97 14.20
CA ALA A 235 -23.09 4.90 15.36
C ALA A 235 -24.37 5.72 15.15
N HIS A 236 -25.32 5.59 16.08
CA HIS A 236 -26.45 6.54 16.16
C HIS A 236 -26.01 7.86 16.79
N SER A 237 -26.78 8.92 16.57
CA SER A 237 -26.45 10.27 17.05
C SER A 237 -26.15 10.35 18.55
N ASN A 238 -26.95 9.70 19.39
CA ASN A 238 -26.76 9.71 20.86
C ASN A 238 -25.40 9.12 21.27
N SER A 239 -25.12 7.88 20.84
CA SER A 239 -23.85 7.20 21.13
C SER A 239 -22.66 7.92 20.49
N GLY A 240 -22.83 8.40 19.25
CA GLY A 240 -21.83 9.15 18.50
C GLY A 240 -21.35 10.40 19.23
N PHE A 241 -22.27 11.28 19.69
CA PHE A 241 -21.89 12.45 20.47
C PHE A 241 -21.22 12.08 21.80
N MET A 242 -21.64 10.99 22.43
CA MET A 242 -21.02 10.54 23.67
C MET A 242 -19.56 10.08 23.43
N ILE A 243 -19.30 9.37 22.34
CA ILE A 243 -17.94 8.97 21.92
C ILE A 243 -17.06 10.21 21.74
N PHE A 244 -17.49 11.20 20.96
CA PHE A 244 -16.71 12.42 20.73
C PHE A 244 -16.50 13.23 22.01
N LYS A 245 -17.50 13.32 22.88
CA LYS A 245 -17.38 14.00 24.18
C LYS A 245 -16.32 13.33 25.07
N VAL A 246 -16.31 12.00 25.15
CA VAL A 246 -15.31 11.27 25.93
C VAL A 246 -13.94 11.32 25.27
N ALA A 247 -13.87 11.20 23.93
CA ALA A 247 -12.63 11.33 23.18
C ALA A 247 -11.97 12.69 23.40
N HIS A 248 -12.74 13.78 23.35
CA HIS A 248 -12.26 15.12 23.68
C HIS A 248 -11.75 15.20 25.13
N TYR A 249 -12.50 14.66 26.10
CA TYR A 249 -12.09 14.60 27.50
C TYR A 249 -10.78 13.83 27.72
N LEU A 250 -10.55 12.75 26.97
CA LEU A 250 -9.33 11.94 27.03
C LEU A 250 -8.17 12.49 26.19
N GLY A 251 -8.32 13.66 25.56
CA GLY A 251 -7.28 14.27 24.71
C GLY A 251 -7.10 13.57 23.36
N MET A 252 -8.05 12.72 22.94
CA MET A 252 -8.00 12.00 21.65
C MET A 252 -8.50 12.85 20.47
N MET A 253 -8.86 14.12 20.70
CA MET A 253 -9.20 15.11 19.67
C MET A 253 -8.05 16.10 19.42
N GLN A 254 -6.80 15.68 19.67
CA GLN A 254 -5.59 16.47 19.48
C GLN A 254 -4.80 16.03 18.23
N GLU A 255 -3.69 16.73 17.96
CA GLU A 255 -2.79 16.42 16.86
C GLU A 255 -2.38 14.94 16.83
N GLY A 256 -2.41 14.33 15.65
CA GLY A 256 -2.05 12.94 15.43
C GLY A 256 -3.24 11.98 15.33
N TYR A 257 -4.42 12.36 15.83
CA TYR A 257 -5.66 11.59 15.69
C TYR A 257 -6.43 11.95 14.41
N VAL A 258 -7.14 10.97 13.87
CA VAL A 258 -8.05 11.12 12.74
C VAL A 258 -9.39 10.50 13.10
N TRP A 259 -10.46 11.27 12.96
CA TRP A 259 -11.82 10.82 13.21
C TRP A 259 -12.65 10.93 11.95
N ILE A 260 -13.26 9.83 11.52
CA ILE A 260 -14.15 9.76 10.37
C ILE A 260 -15.51 9.30 10.87
N ALA A 261 -16.50 10.19 10.87
CA ALA A 261 -17.88 9.88 11.21
C ALA A 261 -18.69 9.60 9.94
N THR A 262 -19.60 8.63 10.02
CA THR A 262 -20.57 8.39 8.95
C THR A 262 -21.68 9.46 8.94
N ASP A 263 -22.63 9.32 8.03
CA ASP A 263 -23.67 10.32 7.75
C ASP A 263 -24.66 10.63 8.87
N TRP A 264 -24.65 9.87 9.98
CA TRP A 264 -25.41 10.24 11.17
C TRP A 264 -25.02 11.64 11.68
N LEU A 265 -23.75 12.02 11.60
CA LEU A 265 -23.28 13.30 12.14
C LEU A 265 -23.70 14.46 11.24
N SER A 266 -23.54 14.31 9.92
CA SER A 266 -24.01 15.33 8.95
C SER A 266 -25.53 15.50 9.01
N THR A 267 -26.28 14.41 9.22
CA THR A 267 -27.73 14.46 9.42
C THR A 267 -28.11 15.37 10.58
N VAL A 268 -27.41 15.28 11.73
CA VAL A 268 -27.70 16.17 12.87
C VAL A 268 -27.28 17.61 12.59
N LEU A 269 -26.09 17.81 12.00
CA LEU A 269 -25.56 19.14 11.68
C LEU A 269 -26.45 19.90 10.68
N ASP A 270 -27.06 19.20 9.73
CA ASP A 270 -28.00 19.79 8.76
C ASP A 270 -29.42 19.95 9.35
N SER A 271 -29.74 19.30 10.47
CA SER A 271 -31.06 19.38 11.14
C SER A 271 -31.18 20.57 12.08
N VAL A 272 -30.17 20.78 12.93
CA VAL A 272 -30.23 21.76 14.04
C VAL A 272 -28.86 22.38 14.26
N SER A 273 -28.82 23.66 14.59
CA SER A 273 -27.59 24.31 15.02
C SER A 273 -27.17 23.77 16.39
N LEU A 274 -25.95 23.24 16.47
CA LEU A 274 -25.40 22.71 17.72
C LEU A 274 -24.82 23.83 18.60
N PRO A 275 -24.91 23.71 19.94
CA PRO A 275 -24.19 24.58 20.86
C PRO A 275 -22.67 24.52 20.64
N LEU A 276 -21.97 25.62 20.91
CA LEU A 276 -20.51 25.73 20.84
C LEU A 276 -19.81 24.58 21.57
N GLU A 277 -20.23 24.27 22.80
CA GLU A 277 -19.65 23.18 23.60
C GLU A 277 -19.66 21.81 22.89
N LYS A 278 -20.68 21.52 22.07
CA LYS A 278 -20.73 20.28 21.29
C LYS A 278 -19.87 20.38 20.04
N MET A 279 -19.85 21.54 19.39
CA MET A 279 -19.02 21.77 18.19
C MET A 279 -17.52 21.65 18.53
N ASP A 280 -17.10 22.11 19.69
CA ASP A 280 -15.69 22.02 20.14
C ASP A 280 -15.22 20.56 20.24
N THR A 281 -16.11 19.63 20.63
CA THR A 281 -15.78 18.19 20.72
C THR A 281 -15.61 17.50 19.37
N LEU A 282 -15.94 18.17 18.27
CA LEU A 282 -15.96 17.60 16.91
C LEU A 282 -14.88 18.19 15.99
N GLN A 283 -14.07 19.13 16.48
CA GLN A 283 -13.13 19.87 15.64
C GLN A 283 -12.16 18.95 14.89
N GLY A 284 -12.08 19.15 13.57
CA GLY A 284 -11.21 18.39 12.68
C GLY A 284 -11.72 17.00 12.30
N ALA A 285 -12.92 16.59 12.73
CA ALA A 285 -13.53 15.35 12.27
C ALA A 285 -13.94 15.44 10.79
N LEU A 286 -13.67 14.38 10.04
CA LEU A 286 -14.22 14.16 8.71
C LEU A 286 -15.59 13.51 8.83
N VAL A 287 -16.53 13.96 8.00
CA VAL A 287 -17.91 13.48 8.01
C VAL A 287 -18.35 13.23 6.57
N LEU A 288 -19.03 12.10 6.37
CA LEU A 288 -19.67 11.80 5.10
C LEU A 288 -21.09 12.38 5.13
N ARG A 289 -21.50 13.01 4.04
CA ARG A 289 -22.87 13.52 3.87
C ARG A 289 -23.42 13.02 2.55
N GLN A 290 -24.60 12.42 2.54
CA GLN A 290 -25.18 11.93 1.29
C GLN A 290 -25.35 13.08 0.29
N HIS A 291 -24.79 12.92 -0.91
CA HIS A 291 -24.83 13.96 -1.93
C HIS A 291 -26.24 14.10 -2.49
N THR A 292 -26.73 15.33 -2.57
CA THR A 292 -27.99 15.66 -3.25
C THR A 292 -27.77 16.88 -4.14
N PRO A 293 -28.05 16.80 -5.46
CA PRO A 293 -27.73 17.87 -6.40
C PRO A 293 -28.39 19.21 -6.04
N ASP A 294 -27.74 20.32 -6.37
CA ASP A 294 -28.24 21.66 -6.08
C ASP A 294 -29.16 22.17 -7.21
N THR A 295 -30.39 21.68 -7.26
CA THR A 295 -31.38 22.02 -8.29
C THR A 295 -32.28 23.19 -7.89
N ASP A 296 -32.86 23.89 -8.86
CA ASP A 296 -33.81 24.98 -8.61
C ASP A 296 -35.07 24.50 -7.86
N ARG A 297 -35.52 23.27 -8.14
CA ARG A 297 -36.65 22.64 -7.40
C ARG A 297 -36.30 22.46 -5.92
N LYS A 298 -35.09 21.97 -5.62
CA LYS A 298 -34.59 21.83 -4.25
C LYS A 298 -34.46 23.19 -3.55
N LYS A 299 -33.95 24.22 -4.23
CA LYS A 299 -33.85 25.59 -3.70
C LYS A 299 -35.23 26.18 -3.38
N ALA A 300 -36.18 26.02 -4.29
CA ALA A 300 -37.56 26.47 -4.08
C ALA A 300 -38.21 25.73 -2.89
N PHE A 301 -38.04 24.41 -2.80
CA PHE A 301 -38.51 23.63 -1.66
C PHE A 301 -37.87 24.09 -0.34
N PHE A 302 -36.55 24.29 -0.32
CA PHE A 302 -35.81 24.78 0.86
C PHE A 302 -36.31 26.16 1.32
N SER A 303 -36.61 27.07 0.38
CA SER A 303 -37.22 28.36 0.70
C SER A 303 -38.62 28.22 1.31
N ARG A 304 -39.45 27.26 0.85
CA ARG A 304 -40.75 26.98 1.47
C ARG A 304 -40.57 26.34 2.86
N TRP A 305 -39.63 25.41 2.97
CA TRP A 305 -39.29 24.71 4.21
C TRP A 305 -38.90 25.67 5.32
N ASN A 306 -38.00 26.62 5.05
CA ASN A 306 -37.59 27.62 6.04
C ASN A 306 -38.75 28.51 6.51
N LYS A 307 -39.72 28.81 5.64
CA LYS A 307 -40.94 29.54 6.02
C LYS A 307 -41.84 28.69 6.91
N LEU A 308 -41.99 27.40 6.60
CA LEU A 308 -42.81 26.44 7.33
C LEU A 308 -42.26 26.15 8.73
N THR A 309 -40.93 26.06 8.87
CA THR A 309 -40.27 25.72 10.14
C THR A 309 -39.80 26.95 10.92
N HIS A 310 -40.03 28.17 10.42
CA HIS A 310 -39.44 29.40 10.96
C HIS A 310 -37.91 29.33 11.12
N GLY A 311 -37.24 28.48 10.33
CA GLY A 311 -35.80 28.22 10.41
C GLY A 311 -35.35 27.40 11.63
N SER A 312 -36.26 26.88 12.46
CA SER A 312 -35.89 26.11 13.66
C SER A 312 -35.48 24.66 13.35
N LEU A 313 -35.87 24.15 12.19
CA LEU A 313 -35.59 22.80 11.74
C LEU A 313 -35.04 22.85 10.32
N GLY A 314 -33.78 22.46 10.17
CA GLY A 314 -33.10 22.32 8.89
C GLY A 314 -33.54 21.07 8.12
N LEU A 315 -33.06 20.95 6.88
CA LEU A 315 -33.44 19.90 5.95
C LEU A 315 -32.21 19.08 5.56
N HIS A 316 -32.17 17.82 6.02
CA HIS A 316 -31.13 16.86 5.68
C HIS A 316 -31.55 15.90 4.56
N SER A 317 -30.60 15.10 4.06
CA SER A 317 -30.79 14.15 2.95
C SER A 317 -31.96 13.19 3.15
N TYR A 318 -32.08 12.54 4.31
CA TYR A 318 -33.20 11.62 4.58
C TYR A 318 -34.59 12.29 4.54
N GLY A 319 -34.69 13.60 4.79
CA GLY A 319 -35.92 14.35 4.61
C GLY A 319 -36.28 14.53 3.13
N LEU A 320 -35.27 14.80 2.29
CA LEU A 320 -35.44 14.86 0.83
C LEU A 320 -35.82 13.49 0.26
N HIS A 321 -35.17 12.42 0.72
CA HIS A 321 -35.50 11.05 0.34
C HIS A 321 -36.94 10.71 0.74
N ALA A 322 -37.36 11.02 1.96
CA ALA A 322 -38.74 10.80 2.41
C ALA A 322 -39.78 11.53 1.56
N TYR A 323 -39.50 12.78 1.15
CA TYR A 323 -40.34 13.54 0.23
C TYR A 323 -40.42 12.85 -1.14
N ASP A 324 -39.28 12.45 -1.70
CA ASP A 324 -39.22 11.80 -3.01
C ASP A 324 -39.82 10.39 -3.01
N SER A 325 -39.76 9.65 -1.89
CA SER A 325 -40.40 8.33 -1.76
C SER A 325 -41.92 8.42 -1.90
N VAL A 326 -42.55 9.48 -1.37
CA VAL A 326 -44.00 9.73 -1.57
C VAL A 326 -44.31 9.99 -3.04
N TRP A 327 -43.52 10.84 -3.69
CA TRP A 327 -43.67 11.13 -5.12
C TRP A 327 -43.47 9.89 -6.00
N LEU A 328 -42.48 9.06 -5.66
CA LEU A 328 -42.20 7.80 -6.32
C LEU A 328 -43.41 6.86 -6.23
N VAL A 329 -43.97 6.68 -5.04
CA VAL A 329 -45.17 5.85 -4.86
C VAL A 329 -46.36 6.44 -5.63
N ALA A 330 -46.58 7.75 -5.59
CA ALA A 330 -47.66 8.40 -6.33
C ALA A 330 -47.55 8.16 -7.84
N GLN A 331 -46.35 8.32 -8.42
CA GLN A 331 -46.12 8.08 -9.85
C GLN A 331 -46.27 6.61 -10.22
N ALA A 332 -45.81 5.70 -9.36
CA ALA A 332 -45.95 4.27 -9.58
C ALA A 332 -47.42 3.83 -9.54
N ILE A 333 -48.24 4.42 -8.65
CA ILE A 333 -49.69 4.20 -8.57
C ILE A 333 -50.40 4.77 -9.79
N ASP A 334 -50.04 5.97 -10.23
CA ASP A 334 -50.61 6.59 -11.43
C ASP A 334 -50.36 5.71 -12.67
N LYS A 335 -49.12 5.25 -12.83
CA LYS A 335 -48.74 4.28 -13.87
C LYS A 335 -49.48 2.95 -13.72
N PHE A 336 -49.62 2.46 -12.48
CA PHE A 336 -50.36 1.24 -12.16
C PHE A 336 -51.81 1.30 -12.64
N PHE A 337 -52.51 2.40 -12.41
CA PHE A 337 -53.87 2.59 -12.93
C PHE A 337 -53.90 2.76 -14.44
N SER A 338 -52.94 3.51 -15.02
CA SER A 338 -52.89 3.74 -16.47
C SER A 338 -52.76 2.46 -17.31
N GLN A 339 -52.15 1.41 -16.74
CA GLN A 339 -51.98 0.10 -17.39
C GLN A 339 -53.07 -0.92 -17.01
N GLY A 340 -54.16 -0.48 -16.37
CA GLY A 340 -55.29 -1.32 -15.99
C GLY A 340 -55.09 -2.12 -14.70
N GLY A 341 -54.16 -1.72 -13.83
CA GLY A 341 -53.97 -2.32 -12.50
C GLY A 341 -55.18 -2.09 -11.61
N VAL A 342 -55.61 -3.14 -10.90
CA VAL A 342 -56.76 -3.10 -9.97
C VAL A 342 -56.26 -3.31 -8.54
N ILE A 343 -56.72 -2.48 -7.60
CA ILE A 343 -56.47 -2.71 -6.18
C ILE A 343 -57.47 -3.76 -5.68
N SER A 344 -56.98 -4.95 -5.37
CA SER A 344 -57.75 -6.05 -4.80
C SER A 344 -56.94 -6.78 -3.74
N TRP A 345 -57.66 -7.40 -2.81
CA TRP A 345 -57.12 -7.99 -1.59
C TRP A 345 -57.66 -9.41 -1.44
N THR A 346 -56.79 -10.37 -1.14
CA THR A 346 -57.16 -11.75 -0.81
C THR A 346 -56.85 -12.06 0.64
N ASN A 347 -57.81 -12.62 1.39
CA ASN A 347 -57.59 -12.95 2.81
C ASN A 347 -56.46 -13.97 2.95
N TYR A 348 -55.57 -13.72 3.92
CA TYR A 348 -54.46 -14.60 4.24
C TYR A 348 -54.98 -15.83 5.01
N THR A 349 -54.99 -17.00 4.37
CA THR A 349 -55.71 -18.19 4.87
C THR A 349 -54.90 -19.11 5.80
N SER A 350 -53.61 -18.85 6.04
CA SER A 350 -52.75 -19.76 6.82
C SER A 350 -52.91 -19.66 8.35
N LEU A 351 -53.74 -18.73 8.85
CA LEU A 351 -54.01 -18.52 10.28
C LEU A 351 -55.36 -19.08 10.76
N HIS A 352 -56.07 -19.85 9.92
CA HIS A 352 -57.35 -20.47 10.30
C HIS A 352 -57.17 -21.66 11.25
N ASP A 353 -56.78 -21.40 12.49
CA ASP A 353 -57.05 -22.29 13.63
C ASP A 353 -57.09 -21.48 14.94
N GLY A 354 -58.27 -20.96 15.27
CA GLY A 354 -58.52 -20.40 16.59
C GLY A 354 -59.61 -19.33 16.63
N LYS A 355 -60.86 -19.75 16.89
CA LYS A 355 -61.93 -18.84 17.30
C LYS A 355 -61.51 -18.06 18.55
N GLY A 356 -61.06 -16.82 18.39
CA GLY A 356 -60.65 -15.94 19.49
C GLY A 356 -61.10 -14.50 19.26
N LYS A 357 -62.36 -14.19 19.57
CA LYS A 357 -62.81 -12.81 19.78
C LYS A 357 -62.09 -12.25 21.02
N GLY A 358 -61.18 -11.30 20.85
CA GLY A 358 -60.70 -10.46 21.95
C GLY A 358 -59.23 -10.05 21.87
N GLY A 359 -58.92 -9.04 21.05
CA GLY A 359 -57.64 -8.32 21.04
C GLY A 359 -57.60 -7.32 19.88
N GLY A 360 -57.03 -6.13 20.07
CA GLY A 360 -57.02 -5.05 19.07
C GLY A 360 -56.13 -5.29 17.83
N LEU A 361 -55.74 -6.53 17.55
CA LEU A 361 -55.08 -6.98 16.32
C LEU A 361 -55.94 -8.11 15.77
N ASN A 362 -56.64 -7.88 14.67
CA ASN A 362 -57.51 -8.86 14.05
C ASN A 362 -56.69 -9.60 12.99
N LEU A 363 -55.86 -10.55 13.43
CA LEU A 363 -54.96 -11.31 12.55
C LEU A 363 -55.72 -12.08 11.44
N ASP A 364 -57.00 -12.40 11.68
CA ASP A 364 -57.92 -13.01 10.71
C ASP A 364 -58.33 -12.05 9.57
N ALA A 365 -58.03 -10.75 9.69
CA ALA A 365 -58.32 -9.70 8.72
C ALA A 365 -57.11 -9.30 7.86
N MET A 366 -55.99 -10.02 7.94
CA MET A 366 -54.83 -9.75 7.07
C MET A 366 -55.14 -10.15 5.63
N SER A 367 -54.77 -9.28 4.69
CA SER A 367 -54.95 -9.51 3.26
C SER A 367 -53.67 -9.35 2.46
N ILE A 368 -53.49 -10.25 1.48
CA ILE A 368 -52.44 -10.18 0.47
C ILE A 368 -52.86 -9.18 -0.60
N PHE A 369 -51.95 -8.30 -0.99
CA PHE A 369 -52.17 -7.42 -2.14
C PHE A 369 -51.93 -8.18 -3.45
N ASP A 370 -53.01 -8.52 -4.18
CA ASP A 370 -52.93 -9.41 -5.34
C ASP A 370 -51.98 -8.90 -6.43
N ASN A 371 -52.07 -7.59 -6.71
CA ASN A 371 -51.29 -6.91 -7.74
C ASN A 371 -50.07 -6.16 -7.18
N GLY A 372 -49.62 -6.52 -5.97
CA GLY A 372 -48.49 -5.86 -5.33
C GLY A 372 -47.15 -6.03 -6.05
N THR A 373 -46.95 -7.16 -6.73
CA THR A 373 -45.78 -7.38 -7.61
C THR A 373 -45.77 -6.43 -8.80
N LEU A 374 -46.92 -6.14 -9.39
CA LEU A 374 -47.06 -5.19 -10.49
C LEU A 374 -46.78 -3.76 -10.03
N LEU A 375 -47.25 -3.38 -8.83
CA LEU A 375 -46.91 -2.08 -8.24
C LEU A 375 -45.42 -1.98 -7.94
N LEU A 376 -44.80 -3.03 -7.38
CA LEU A 376 -43.35 -3.10 -7.16
C LEU A 376 -42.58 -2.91 -8.47
N GLU A 377 -43.00 -3.56 -9.55
CA GLU A 377 -42.38 -3.40 -10.86
C GLU A 377 -42.47 -1.96 -11.38
N ASN A 378 -43.61 -1.28 -11.17
CA ASN A 378 -43.75 0.14 -11.51
C ASN A 378 -42.84 1.04 -10.68
N ILE A 379 -42.68 0.75 -9.39
CA ILE A 379 -41.73 1.46 -8.52
C ILE A 379 -40.30 1.30 -9.07
N LEU A 380 -39.87 0.07 -9.37
CA LEU A 380 -38.52 -0.21 -9.86
C LEU A 380 -38.25 0.36 -11.26
N ARG A 381 -39.28 0.46 -12.11
CA ARG A 381 -39.21 1.06 -13.46
C ARG A 381 -39.40 2.58 -13.47
N SER A 382 -39.55 3.22 -12.32
CA SER A 382 -39.69 4.66 -12.24
C SER A 382 -38.38 5.35 -12.65
N ASP A 383 -38.49 6.44 -13.42
CA ASP A 383 -37.35 7.24 -13.88
C ASP A 383 -37.81 8.71 -13.92
N PHE A 384 -37.54 9.43 -12.82
CA PHE A 384 -37.82 10.86 -12.70
C PHE A 384 -36.76 11.56 -11.86
N VAL A 385 -36.75 12.88 -11.88
CA VAL A 385 -35.84 13.70 -11.05
C VAL A 385 -36.63 14.33 -9.89
N GLY A 386 -36.32 13.88 -8.67
CA GLY A 386 -36.86 14.39 -7.41
C GLY A 386 -36.02 15.54 -6.83
N LEU A 387 -36.25 15.86 -5.55
CA LEU A 387 -35.48 16.87 -4.82
C LEU A 387 -34.09 16.40 -4.41
N SER A 388 -33.94 15.09 -4.14
CA SER A 388 -32.70 14.43 -3.76
C SER A 388 -31.81 14.07 -4.96
N GLY A 389 -32.38 14.04 -6.17
CA GLY A 389 -31.68 13.70 -7.42
C GLY A 389 -32.51 12.79 -8.33
N PRO A 390 -31.86 12.09 -9.29
CA PRO A 390 -32.53 11.09 -10.13
C PRO A 390 -33.02 9.89 -9.30
N MET A 391 -34.31 9.60 -9.38
CA MET A 391 -34.97 8.45 -8.76
C MET A 391 -35.03 7.31 -9.75
N LYS A 392 -33.97 6.49 -9.75
CA LYS A 392 -33.82 5.31 -10.61
C LYS A 392 -33.09 4.21 -9.85
N PHE A 393 -33.52 2.96 -10.04
CA PHE A 393 -33.02 1.82 -9.29
C PHE A 393 -32.08 0.94 -10.11
N ASP A 394 -31.11 0.35 -9.43
CA ASP A 394 -30.25 -0.73 -9.97
C ASP A 394 -30.85 -2.12 -9.70
N SER A 395 -30.09 -3.17 -10.02
CA SER A 395 -30.47 -4.57 -9.77
C SER A 395 -30.65 -4.90 -8.30
N ASP A 396 -30.00 -4.16 -7.40
CA ASP A 396 -30.06 -4.34 -5.95
C ASP A 396 -31.21 -3.52 -5.33
N LYS A 397 -32.08 -2.96 -6.18
CA LYS A 397 -33.23 -2.13 -5.79
C LYS A 397 -32.79 -0.92 -4.96
N SER A 398 -31.62 -0.38 -5.27
CA SER A 398 -31.01 0.80 -4.66
C SER A 398 -30.86 1.93 -5.67
N LEU A 399 -30.73 3.16 -5.19
CA LEU A 399 -30.56 4.32 -6.06
C LEU A 399 -29.26 4.25 -6.87
N VAL A 400 -29.35 4.49 -8.18
CA VAL A 400 -28.19 4.57 -9.07
C VAL A 400 -27.34 5.81 -8.76
N ARG A 401 -26.06 5.77 -9.17
CA ARG A 401 -25.09 6.88 -9.03
C ARG A 401 -24.93 7.35 -7.55
N PRO A 402 -24.60 6.44 -6.62
CA PRO A 402 -24.36 6.83 -5.23
C PRO A 402 -23.17 7.80 -5.14
N ALA A 403 -23.36 8.87 -4.37
CA ALA A 403 -22.35 9.90 -4.14
C ALA A 403 -22.46 10.49 -2.73
N TYR A 404 -21.34 10.95 -2.20
CA TYR A 404 -21.22 11.59 -0.89
C TYR A 404 -20.43 12.90 -1.01
N ASP A 405 -20.86 13.93 -0.29
CA ASP A 405 -20.02 15.06 0.07
C ASP A 405 -19.11 14.65 1.22
N ILE A 406 -17.83 14.99 1.11
CA ILE A 406 -16.87 14.83 2.20
C ILE A 406 -16.72 16.19 2.85
N VAL A 407 -17.05 16.29 4.13
CA VAL A 407 -17.03 17.54 4.89
C VAL A 407 -16.12 17.43 6.11
N ASN A 408 -15.48 18.54 6.46
CA ASN A 408 -14.61 18.72 7.61
C ASN A 408 -15.34 19.62 8.61
N VAL A 409 -15.42 19.21 9.88
CA VAL A 409 -15.96 20.07 10.94
C VAL A 409 -14.89 21.10 11.34
N VAL A 410 -15.22 22.39 11.21
CA VAL A 410 -14.29 23.50 11.51
C VAL A 410 -15.07 24.67 12.12
N GLY A 411 -14.63 25.13 13.28
CA GLY A 411 -15.28 26.19 14.04
C GLY A 411 -16.75 25.84 14.30
N ASN A 412 -17.66 26.75 13.93
CA ASN A 412 -19.09 26.60 14.18
C ASN A 412 -19.86 25.89 13.06
N GLY A 413 -19.17 25.29 12.08
CA GLY A 413 -19.84 24.68 10.94
C GLY A 413 -19.03 23.59 10.26
N VAL A 414 -19.38 23.34 9.00
CA VAL A 414 -18.74 22.34 8.15
C VAL A 414 -18.21 22.97 6.88
N ARG A 415 -17.04 22.50 6.45
CA ARG A 415 -16.41 22.86 5.19
C ARG A 415 -16.37 21.63 4.28
N ARG A 416 -16.95 21.72 3.09
CA ARG A 416 -16.81 20.65 2.08
C ARG A 416 -15.39 20.63 1.55
N ILE A 417 -14.75 19.47 1.59
CA ILE A 417 -13.39 19.27 1.06
C ILE A 417 -13.39 18.53 -0.29
N GLY A 418 -14.51 17.90 -0.66
CA GLY A 418 -14.68 17.27 -1.95
C GLY A 418 -15.91 16.38 -1.96
N TYR A 419 -15.93 15.48 -2.94
CA TYR A 419 -16.98 14.51 -3.22
C TYR A 419 -16.37 13.14 -3.36
N TRP A 420 -17.18 12.13 -3.11
CA TRP A 420 -16.94 10.77 -3.53
C TRP A 420 -18.11 10.31 -4.40
N SER A 421 -17.84 9.57 -5.46
CA SER A 421 -18.88 8.82 -6.17
C SER A 421 -18.34 7.48 -6.64
N ASN A 422 -19.23 6.48 -6.79
CA ASN A 422 -18.84 5.20 -7.38
C ASN A 422 -18.41 5.32 -8.87
N TYR A 423 -18.61 6.49 -9.49
CA TYR A 423 -18.25 6.75 -10.88
C TYR A 423 -16.83 7.30 -11.04
N SER A 424 -16.44 8.25 -10.17
CA SER A 424 -15.18 9.01 -10.27
C SER A 424 -14.21 8.77 -9.10
N GLY A 425 -14.64 8.16 -8.01
CA GLY A 425 -13.91 8.18 -6.73
C GLY A 425 -13.94 9.58 -6.11
N LEU A 426 -12.86 9.94 -5.41
CA LEU A 426 -12.62 11.21 -4.74
C LEU A 426 -12.33 12.35 -5.75
N SER A 427 -13.09 13.43 -5.67
CA SER A 427 -12.92 14.61 -6.54
C SER A 427 -13.33 15.90 -5.85
N ILE A 428 -12.77 17.03 -6.30
CA ILE A 428 -13.23 18.37 -5.92
C ILE A 428 -14.36 18.89 -6.84
N VAL A 429 -14.59 18.21 -7.96
CA VAL A 429 -15.63 18.54 -8.95
C VAL A 429 -16.92 17.78 -8.61
N SER A 430 -18.07 18.42 -8.81
CA SER A 430 -19.35 17.81 -8.47
C SER A 430 -19.64 16.54 -9.31
N PRO A 431 -20.35 15.55 -8.75
CA PRO A 431 -20.64 14.31 -9.46
C PRO A 431 -21.37 14.51 -10.79
N GLU A 432 -22.32 15.46 -10.87
CA GLU A 432 -23.13 15.74 -12.06
C GLU A 432 -22.28 16.13 -13.26
N THR A 433 -21.25 16.95 -13.01
CA THR A 433 -20.33 17.41 -14.05
C THR A 433 -19.51 16.24 -14.59
N LEU A 434 -19.10 15.32 -13.70
CA LEU A 434 -18.27 14.16 -14.05
C LEU A 434 -19.06 13.10 -14.79
N TYR A 435 -20.36 12.97 -14.56
CA TYR A 435 -21.22 12.02 -15.28
C TYR A 435 -21.37 12.34 -16.78
N ALA A 436 -21.00 13.54 -17.23
CA ALA A 436 -21.01 13.92 -18.64
C ALA A 436 -19.84 13.31 -19.45
N SER A 437 -18.80 12.83 -18.77
CA SER A 437 -17.61 12.21 -19.36
C SER A 437 -17.50 10.75 -18.95
N PRO A 438 -16.74 9.89 -19.68
CA PRO A 438 -16.51 8.50 -19.27
C PRO A 438 -15.93 8.36 -17.86
N PRO A 439 -16.21 7.25 -17.15
CA PRO A 439 -15.75 7.07 -15.78
C PRO A 439 -14.22 6.98 -15.71
N ASN A 440 -13.61 7.71 -14.77
CA ASN A 440 -12.18 7.72 -14.57
C ASN A 440 -11.85 7.68 -13.07
N ARG A 441 -11.40 6.51 -12.60
CA ARG A 441 -11.04 6.25 -11.19
C ARG A 441 -9.55 6.02 -11.00
N SER A 442 -8.71 6.57 -11.87
CA SER A 442 -7.25 6.50 -11.71
C SER A 442 -6.79 7.29 -10.48
N SER A 443 -5.75 6.80 -9.80
CA SER A 443 -5.19 7.44 -8.60
C SER A 443 -4.71 8.88 -8.86
N ALA A 444 -4.23 9.16 -10.07
CA ALA A 444 -3.76 10.49 -10.48
C ALA A 444 -4.88 11.55 -10.50
N ASN A 445 -6.14 11.14 -10.65
CA ASN A 445 -7.30 12.05 -10.67
C ASN A 445 -8.02 12.16 -9.32
N GLN A 446 -7.56 11.41 -8.31
CA GLN A 446 -8.15 11.46 -6.97
C GLN A 446 -7.66 12.70 -6.23
N HIS A 447 -8.57 13.63 -5.94
CA HIS A 447 -8.20 14.92 -5.32
C HIS A 447 -9.23 15.39 -4.31
N LEU A 448 -8.74 15.87 -3.16
CA LEU A 448 -9.52 16.56 -2.14
C LEU A 448 -8.83 17.87 -1.76
N HIS A 449 -9.59 18.85 -1.28
CA HIS A 449 -9.03 20.04 -0.65
C HIS A 449 -8.35 19.70 0.68
N SER A 450 -7.46 20.57 1.12
CA SER A 450 -6.76 20.46 2.40
C SER A 450 -7.74 20.31 3.57
N VAL A 451 -7.45 19.35 4.45
CA VAL A 451 -8.20 19.05 5.66
C VAL A 451 -7.56 19.77 6.84
N ILE A 452 -8.39 20.30 7.75
CA ILE A 452 -7.96 20.78 9.06
C ILE A 452 -8.21 19.63 10.02
N TRP A 453 -7.14 19.03 10.51
CA TRP A 453 -7.18 17.86 11.38
C TRP A 453 -7.36 18.27 12.84
N PRO A 454 -7.72 17.32 13.74
CA PRO A 454 -7.73 17.56 15.17
C PRO A 454 -6.40 18.16 15.66
N GLY A 455 -6.46 19.09 16.60
CA GLY A 455 -5.30 19.92 16.98
C GLY A 455 -5.03 21.13 16.07
N GLU A 456 -5.98 21.50 15.20
CA GLU A 456 -5.93 22.68 14.32
C GLU A 456 -4.76 22.69 13.32
N THR A 457 -4.29 21.50 12.92
CA THR A 457 -3.17 21.36 11.98
C THR A 457 -3.63 21.06 10.56
N LEU A 458 -2.90 21.60 9.57
CA LEU A 458 -3.05 21.24 8.15
C LEU A 458 -2.17 20.05 7.75
N SER A 459 -1.21 19.65 8.59
CA SER A 459 -0.35 18.51 8.30
C SER A 459 -1.12 17.21 8.45
N LYS A 460 -1.11 16.38 7.39
CA LYS A 460 -1.71 15.05 7.41
C LYS A 460 -1.17 14.22 8.59
N PRO A 461 -2.02 13.75 9.51
CA PRO A 461 -1.59 12.87 10.59
C PRO A 461 -0.98 11.59 10.04
N ARG A 462 0.04 11.08 10.71
CA ARG A 462 0.66 9.79 10.38
C ARG A 462 -0.34 8.63 10.43
N GLY A 463 -1.35 8.74 11.29
CA GLY A 463 -2.40 7.74 11.46
C GLY A 463 -2.00 6.56 12.37
N TRP A 464 -0.78 6.55 12.92
CA TRP A 464 -0.33 5.56 13.88
C TRP A 464 0.79 6.08 14.77
N VAL A 465 0.96 5.45 15.94
CA VAL A 465 2.08 5.65 16.87
C VAL A 465 2.57 4.31 17.41
N PHE A 466 3.81 4.26 17.90
CA PHE A 466 4.22 3.10 18.71
C PHE A 466 3.38 3.08 19.99
N PRO A 467 2.83 1.92 20.38
CA PRO A 467 1.98 1.86 21.56
C PRO A 467 2.84 2.12 22.81
N SER A 468 2.31 2.88 23.78
CA SER A 468 3.04 3.21 25.02
C SER A 468 3.31 1.96 25.88
N ASN A 469 2.45 0.96 25.79
CA ASN A 469 2.61 -0.40 26.34
C ASN A 469 3.15 -1.39 25.28
N GLY A 470 3.60 -0.87 24.14
CA GLY A 470 4.03 -1.64 23.00
C GLY A 470 5.29 -2.44 23.28
N LYS A 471 5.33 -3.64 22.72
CA LYS A 471 6.52 -4.49 22.76
C LYS A 471 7.69 -3.74 22.11
N GLN A 472 8.72 -3.43 22.89
CA GLN A 472 9.97 -2.90 22.37
C GLN A 472 10.52 -3.86 21.32
N LEU A 473 11.01 -3.32 20.20
CA LEU A 473 11.66 -4.13 19.17
C LEU A 473 12.88 -4.84 19.79
N ARG A 474 12.90 -6.17 19.69
CA ARG A 474 14.03 -7.01 20.11
C ARG A 474 15.02 -7.05 18.96
N ILE A 475 16.01 -6.17 19.03
CA ILE A 475 17.05 -6.08 18.02
C ILE A 475 18.19 -7.03 18.42
N GLY A 476 18.37 -8.09 17.64
CA GLY A 476 19.46 -9.03 17.83
C GLY A 476 20.82 -8.37 17.55
N VAL A 477 21.82 -8.67 18.36
CA VAL A 477 23.20 -8.17 18.21
C VAL A 477 24.21 -9.32 18.39
N PRO A 478 25.11 -9.58 17.43
CA PRO A 478 26.06 -10.69 17.52
C PRO A 478 27.16 -10.38 18.54
N ILE A 479 27.49 -11.35 19.40
CA ILE A 479 28.65 -11.31 20.28
C ILE A 479 29.82 -12.01 19.59
N ARG A 480 30.75 -11.23 19.04
CA ARG A 480 31.93 -11.77 18.36
C ARG A 480 33.08 -12.05 19.33
N ALA A 481 33.84 -13.11 19.03
CA ALA A 481 35.10 -13.40 19.70
C ALA A 481 36.23 -12.51 19.15
N SER A 482 36.29 -12.32 17.83
CA SER A 482 37.27 -11.48 17.12
C SER A 482 36.63 -10.30 16.37
N TYR A 483 37.43 -9.27 16.07
CA TYR A 483 37.00 -8.00 15.45
C TYR A 483 35.90 -7.28 16.26
N ARG A 484 36.18 -7.07 17.55
CA ARG A 484 35.25 -6.49 18.54
C ARG A 484 35.01 -4.99 18.35
N GLU A 485 35.75 -4.36 17.44
CA GLU A 485 35.64 -2.96 17.03
C GLU A 485 34.33 -2.71 16.27
N PHE A 486 33.83 -3.70 15.54
CA PHE A 486 32.57 -3.57 14.80
C PHE A 486 31.35 -3.72 15.70
N VAL A 487 31.35 -4.73 16.57
CA VAL A 487 30.30 -4.98 17.56
C VAL A 487 30.87 -5.69 18.77
N SER A 488 30.64 -5.16 19.97
CA SER A 488 30.93 -5.85 21.23
C SER A 488 30.01 -5.41 22.37
N PRO A 489 29.71 -6.31 23.33
CA PRO A 489 28.99 -5.93 24.55
C PRO A 489 29.87 -5.09 25.48
N VAL A 490 29.26 -4.14 26.17
CA VAL A 490 29.90 -3.35 27.22
C VAL A 490 29.80 -4.13 28.53
N LYS A 491 30.96 -4.51 29.10
CA LYS A 491 31.03 -5.33 30.31
C LYS A 491 30.23 -4.70 31.46
N GLY A 492 29.35 -5.49 32.08
CA GLY A 492 28.55 -5.07 33.23
C GLY A 492 27.28 -4.28 32.90
N THR A 493 26.93 -4.14 31.62
CA THR A 493 25.70 -3.47 31.16
C THR A 493 25.04 -4.26 30.02
N ASP A 494 23.77 -3.99 29.75
CA ASP A 494 23.06 -4.53 28.58
C ASP A 494 23.31 -3.70 27.29
N MET A 495 24.32 -2.83 27.33
CA MET A 495 24.67 -1.96 26.20
C MET A 495 25.69 -2.62 25.28
N PHE A 496 25.64 -2.25 24.01
CA PHE A 496 26.59 -2.65 22.99
C PHE A 496 27.32 -1.41 22.47
N LYS A 497 28.52 -1.62 21.93
CA LYS A 497 29.33 -0.60 21.30
C LYS A 497 30.00 -1.13 20.04
N GLY A 498 30.50 -0.23 19.22
CA GLY A 498 31.22 -0.55 17.99
C GLY A 498 30.55 0.10 16.78
N PHE A 499 31.28 0.10 15.67
CA PHE A 499 30.89 0.81 14.45
C PHE A 499 29.44 0.53 14.01
N CYS A 500 29.00 -0.74 14.00
CA CYS A 500 27.66 -1.08 13.53
C CYS A 500 26.54 -0.62 14.48
N ILE A 501 26.84 -0.51 15.79
CA ILE A 501 25.89 0.01 16.78
C ILE A 501 25.74 1.51 16.61
N ASP A 502 26.86 2.23 16.44
CA ASP A 502 26.87 3.68 16.29
C ASP A 502 26.12 4.12 15.03
N VAL A 503 26.31 3.40 13.91
CA VAL A 503 25.56 3.64 12.66
C VAL A 503 24.06 3.41 12.85
N PHE A 504 23.66 2.34 13.55
CA PHE A 504 22.25 2.07 13.82
C PHE A 504 21.60 3.15 14.70
N VAL A 505 22.26 3.52 15.81
CA VAL A 505 21.77 4.57 16.71
C VAL A 505 21.66 5.91 15.99
N ALA A 506 22.66 6.26 15.17
CA ALA A 506 22.61 7.46 14.34
C ALA A 506 21.42 7.43 13.35
N ALA A 507 21.19 6.28 12.69
CA ALA A 507 20.07 6.10 11.77
C ALA A 507 18.70 6.23 12.48
N VAL A 508 18.55 5.64 13.67
CA VAL A 508 17.31 5.73 14.46
C VAL A 508 17.07 7.17 14.96
N ASN A 509 18.12 7.88 15.36
CA ASN A 509 18.02 9.28 15.82
C ASN A 509 17.61 10.26 14.71
N LEU A 510 17.80 9.90 13.43
CA LEU A 510 17.34 10.69 12.29
C LEU A 510 15.86 10.48 11.97
N LEU A 511 15.21 9.48 12.57
CA LEU A 511 13.78 9.27 12.38
C LEU A 511 13.00 10.41 13.05
N PRO A 512 11.94 10.93 12.41
CA PRO A 512 11.12 12.01 12.98
C PRO A 512 10.25 11.55 14.16
N TYR A 513 10.51 10.37 14.71
CA TYR A 513 9.73 9.73 15.77
C TYR A 513 10.62 8.79 16.59
N ALA A 514 10.27 8.62 17.86
CA ALA A 514 10.93 7.66 18.72
C ALA A 514 10.57 6.22 18.31
N VAL A 515 11.59 5.37 18.18
CA VAL A 515 11.44 3.91 18.00
C VAL A 515 11.91 3.24 19.29
N PRO A 516 11.02 2.64 20.09
CA PRO A 516 11.44 1.93 21.29
C PRO A 516 12.03 0.56 20.93
N TYR A 517 13.30 0.35 21.22
CA TYR A 517 14.00 -0.91 20.98
C TYR A 517 14.89 -1.29 22.16
N ARG A 518 15.24 -2.57 22.23
CA ARG A 518 16.27 -3.09 23.14
C ARG A 518 17.18 -4.05 22.40
N PHE A 519 18.45 -4.05 22.76
CA PHE A 519 19.41 -5.00 22.21
C PHE A 519 19.33 -6.34 22.93
N VAL A 520 19.39 -7.42 22.16
CA VAL A 520 19.38 -8.79 22.68
C VAL A 520 20.60 -9.52 22.13
N PRO A 521 21.49 -10.04 22.99
CA PRO A 521 22.72 -10.71 22.55
C PRO A 521 22.45 -12.01 21.79
N PHE A 522 23.31 -12.32 20.82
CA PHE A 522 23.36 -13.61 20.13
C PHE A 522 24.80 -14.15 20.06
N GLY A 523 25.00 -15.39 20.53
CA GLY A 523 26.31 -16.05 20.60
C GLY A 523 26.90 -16.13 22.01
N ASP A 524 27.95 -16.92 22.17
CA ASP A 524 28.61 -17.20 23.46
C ASP A 524 29.77 -16.24 23.79
N GLY A 525 30.23 -15.46 22.80
CA GLY A 525 31.39 -14.58 22.91
C GLY A 525 32.75 -15.29 23.02
N LEU A 526 32.76 -16.63 23.01
CA LEU A 526 33.95 -17.48 22.98
C LEU A 526 34.34 -17.82 21.54
N LYS A 527 33.35 -17.99 20.67
CA LYS A 527 33.51 -18.21 19.23
C LYS A 527 32.66 -17.22 18.45
N ASN A 528 33.05 -16.95 17.20
CA ASN A 528 32.22 -16.11 16.33
C ASN A 528 30.91 -16.85 16.01
N PRO A 529 29.75 -16.18 16.12
CA PRO A 529 28.46 -16.80 15.93
C PRO A 529 28.19 -17.14 14.46
N SER A 530 27.30 -18.11 14.22
CA SER A 530 26.80 -18.41 12.88
C SER A 530 25.76 -17.38 12.47
N TYR A 531 26.11 -16.51 11.51
CA TYR A 531 25.18 -15.51 11.00
C TYR A 531 23.98 -16.11 10.25
N THR A 532 24.10 -17.35 9.76
CA THR A 532 22.97 -18.06 9.14
C THR A 532 21.93 -18.45 10.19
N GLU A 533 22.36 -18.96 11.34
CA GLU A 533 21.46 -19.26 12.46
C GLU A 533 20.86 -17.97 13.04
N PHE A 534 21.69 -16.93 13.16
CA PHE A 534 21.25 -15.62 13.64
C PHE A 534 20.08 -15.05 12.83
N VAL A 535 20.21 -15.09 11.50
CA VAL A 535 19.20 -14.64 10.54
C VAL A 535 17.95 -15.54 10.61
N ASN A 536 18.10 -16.86 10.77
CA ASN A 536 16.96 -17.77 10.93
C ASN A 536 16.13 -17.50 12.21
N LEU A 537 16.72 -16.94 13.28
CA LEU A 537 15.95 -16.56 14.47
C LEU A 537 15.05 -15.33 14.25
N ILE A 538 15.27 -14.58 13.18
CA ILE A 538 14.38 -13.48 12.77
C ILE A 538 13.13 -14.07 12.12
N THR A 539 13.27 -15.10 11.27
CA THR A 539 12.12 -15.73 10.58
C THR A 539 11.16 -16.43 11.55
N THR A 540 11.65 -16.91 12.69
CA THR A 540 10.82 -17.50 13.75
C THR A 540 10.19 -16.45 14.68
N GLY A 541 10.46 -15.16 14.48
CA GLY A 541 9.95 -14.07 15.32
C GLY A 541 10.59 -14.00 16.70
N TYR A 542 11.76 -14.63 16.92
CA TYR A 542 12.51 -14.47 18.17
C TYR A 542 13.14 -13.07 18.25
N PHE A 543 13.72 -12.59 17.15
CA PHE A 543 14.14 -11.20 16.97
C PHE A 543 13.19 -10.48 16.02
N ASP A 544 12.95 -9.19 16.27
CA ASP A 544 12.14 -8.34 15.39
C ASP A 544 13.02 -7.69 14.29
N GLY A 545 14.34 -7.65 14.52
CA GLY A 545 15.36 -7.30 13.54
C GLY A 545 16.76 -7.63 14.08
N ALA A 546 17.79 -7.47 13.26
CA ALA A 546 19.17 -7.68 13.67
C ALA A 546 20.11 -6.61 13.12
N ILE A 547 21.10 -6.24 13.93
CA ILE A 547 22.13 -5.27 13.57
C ILE A 547 23.51 -5.84 13.84
N GLY A 548 24.47 -5.38 13.04
CA GLY A 548 25.84 -5.86 13.09
C GLY A 548 26.42 -5.92 11.68
N ASP A 549 27.61 -6.48 11.60
CA ASP A 549 28.37 -6.82 10.39
C ASP A 549 27.77 -8.00 9.62
N ILE A 550 26.47 -7.89 9.29
CA ILE A 550 25.71 -8.92 8.59
C ILE A 550 25.81 -8.69 7.09
N ALA A 551 26.60 -9.54 6.41
CA ALA A 551 26.72 -9.49 4.95
C ALA A 551 25.39 -9.80 4.23
N ILE A 552 25.06 -8.95 3.26
CA ILE A 552 23.92 -9.11 2.34
C ILE A 552 24.30 -10.15 1.28
N VAL A 553 23.71 -11.34 1.37
CA VAL A 553 23.97 -12.45 0.44
C VAL A 553 22.65 -13.02 -0.08
N THR A 554 22.67 -13.53 -1.33
CA THR A 554 21.48 -13.97 -2.07
C THR A 554 20.59 -14.95 -1.32
N ASN A 555 21.17 -15.86 -0.53
CA ASN A 555 20.38 -16.83 0.24
C ASN A 555 19.57 -16.15 1.37
N ARG A 556 20.14 -15.13 2.02
CA ARG A 556 19.47 -14.41 3.11
C ARG A 556 18.40 -13.46 2.58
N THR A 557 18.66 -12.80 1.44
CA THR A 557 17.70 -11.89 0.81
C THR A 557 16.47 -12.58 0.24
N ARG A 558 16.47 -13.92 0.12
CA ARG A 558 15.28 -14.70 -0.27
C ARG A 558 14.28 -14.89 0.86
N ILE A 559 14.72 -14.78 2.11
CA ILE A 559 13.90 -15.08 3.30
C ILE A 559 13.68 -13.86 4.18
N LEU A 560 14.52 -12.84 4.08
CA LEU A 560 14.47 -11.62 4.88
C LEU A 560 14.85 -10.40 4.05
N ASP A 561 14.43 -9.24 4.53
CA ASP A 561 14.72 -7.96 3.92
C ASP A 561 15.93 -7.30 4.58
N PHE A 562 16.69 -6.59 3.75
CA PHE A 562 17.88 -5.86 4.17
C PHE A 562 17.74 -4.39 3.84
N THR A 563 18.32 -3.54 4.68
CA THR A 563 18.54 -2.13 4.32
C THR A 563 19.54 -2.02 3.17
N GLN A 564 19.64 -0.83 2.59
CA GLN A 564 20.80 -0.50 1.75
C GLN A 564 22.10 -0.73 2.55
N PRO A 565 23.17 -1.20 1.90
CA PRO A 565 24.42 -1.47 2.57
C PRO A 565 25.01 -0.17 3.12
N TYR A 566 25.32 -0.15 4.42
CA TYR A 566 25.93 1.02 5.08
C TYR A 566 27.46 0.92 5.11
N ALA A 567 28.02 -0.27 4.84
CA ALA A 567 29.45 -0.50 4.68
C ALA A 567 29.68 -1.46 3.53
N ALA A 568 30.65 -1.15 2.65
CA ALA A 568 31.07 -2.06 1.59
C ALA A 568 31.85 -3.23 2.21
N SER A 569 31.49 -4.46 1.82
CA SER A 569 32.14 -5.67 2.30
C SER A 569 32.17 -6.71 1.19
N GLY A 570 33.37 -6.98 0.67
CA GLY A 570 33.60 -8.06 -0.28
C GLY A 570 34.73 -8.98 0.16
N LEU A 571 34.75 -10.18 -0.40
CA LEU A 571 35.78 -11.17 -0.14
C LEU A 571 37.05 -10.79 -0.88
N VAL A 572 38.16 -10.81 -0.14
CA VAL A 572 39.51 -10.55 -0.64
C VAL A 572 40.43 -11.71 -0.28
N VAL A 573 41.49 -11.87 -1.06
CA VAL A 573 42.51 -12.90 -0.81
C VAL A 573 43.70 -12.26 -0.10
N VAL A 574 44.13 -12.83 1.01
CA VAL A 574 45.31 -12.42 1.77
C VAL A 574 46.39 -13.49 1.65
N ALA A 575 47.58 -13.08 1.22
CA ALA A 575 48.72 -13.98 1.04
C ALA A 575 50.04 -13.34 1.49
N PRO A 576 51.05 -14.14 1.87
CA PRO A 576 52.38 -13.63 2.13
C PRO A 576 53.03 -13.10 0.84
N PHE A 577 53.90 -12.10 0.99
CA PHE A 577 54.72 -11.57 -0.11
C PHE A 577 56.21 -11.63 0.23
N LYS A 578 57.05 -11.73 -0.79
CA LYS A 578 58.52 -11.72 -0.68
C LYS A 578 59.09 -10.53 -1.44
N LYS A 579 60.14 -9.93 -0.89
CA LYS A 579 60.94 -8.91 -1.59
C LYS A 579 61.86 -9.62 -2.59
N ILE A 580 61.80 -9.25 -3.86
CA ILE A 580 62.79 -9.67 -4.85
C ILE A 580 63.93 -8.66 -4.83
N ASN A 581 65.13 -9.09 -4.44
CA ASN A 581 66.32 -8.26 -4.58
C ASN A 581 66.90 -8.45 -5.99
N SER A 582 67.10 -7.36 -6.73
CA SER A 582 67.82 -7.38 -8.01
C SER A 582 69.28 -7.78 -7.78
N GLY A 583 69.68 -8.97 -8.21
CA GLY A 583 71.05 -9.48 -8.04
C GLY A 583 72.11 -8.70 -8.85
N GLY A 584 73.40 -9.00 -8.64
CA GLY A 584 74.54 -8.27 -9.23
C GLY A 584 74.63 -8.21 -10.77
N TRP A 585 73.77 -8.95 -11.48
CA TRP A 585 73.65 -8.92 -12.96
C TRP A 585 72.57 -7.96 -13.47
N ALA A 586 72.01 -7.09 -12.61
CA ALA A 586 70.97 -6.13 -12.98
C ALA A 586 71.36 -5.21 -14.15
N PHE A 587 72.65 -4.98 -14.40
CA PHE A 587 73.16 -4.16 -15.50
C PHE A 587 72.88 -4.73 -16.91
N LEU A 588 72.56 -6.03 -17.05
CA LEU A 588 72.21 -6.65 -18.34
C LEU A 588 70.70 -6.64 -18.63
N GLN A 589 69.86 -6.42 -17.61
CA GLN A 589 68.39 -6.39 -17.73
C GLN A 589 67.79 -5.22 -18.53
N PRO A 590 68.41 -4.02 -18.66
CA PRO A 590 67.79 -2.88 -19.33
C PRO A 590 67.45 -3.12 -20.81
N PHE A 591 68.20 -3.98 -21.50
CA PHE A 591 67.95 -4.32 -22.90
C PHE A 591 67.73 -5.82 -23.07
N THR A 592 66.81 -6.19 -23.97
CA THR A 592 66.61 -7.59 -24.34
C THR A 592 67.85 -8.15 -25.03
N PRO A 593 68.08 -9.47 -25.01
CA PRO A 593 69.20 -10.09 -25.72
C PRO A 593 69.25 -9.70 -27.21
N LEU A 594 68.09 -9.54 -27.85
CA LEU A 594 67.98 -9.08 -29.23
C LEU A 594 68.49 -7.65 -29.40
N MET A 595 68.13 -6.73 -28.49
CA MET A 595 68.58 -5.33 -28.54
C MET A 595 70.09 -5.21 -28.35
N TRP A 596 70.69 -6.04 -27.49
CA TRP A 596 72.15 -6.12 -27.35
C TRP A 596 72.83 -6.55 -28.66
N ILE A 597 72.28 -7.57 -29.33
CA ILE A 597 72.79 -8.06 -30.62
C ILE A 597 72.65 -6.98 -31.70
N VAL A 598 71.48 -6.36 -31.84
CA VAL A 598 71.22 -5.31 -32.84
C VAL A 598 72.15 -4.11 -32.62
N THR A 599 72.37 -3.73 -31.36
CA THR A 599 73.30 -2.66 -30.99
C THR A 599 74.72 -3.01 -31.44
N ALA A 600 75.22 -4.20 -31.08
CA ALA A 600 76.55 -4.66 -31.49
C ALA A 600 76.73 -4.72 -33.02
N CYS A 601 75.72 -5.24 -33.74
CA CYS A 601 75.73 -5.27 -35.21
C CYS A 601 75.73 -3.86 -35.82
N SER A 602 75.00 -2.91 -35.22
CA SER A 602 74.95 -1.51 -35.69
C SER A 602 76.30 -0.81 -35.52
N PHE A 603 77.02 -1.05 -34.41
CA PHE A 603 78.39 -0.57 -34.21
C PHE A 603 79.33 -1.08 -35.31
N PHE A 604 79.27 -2.37 -35.59
CA PHE A 604 80.09 -2.98 -36.63
C PHE A 604 79.76 -2.42 -38.03
N PHE A 605 78.46 -2.29 -38.35
CA PHE A 605 78.00 -1.75 -39.62
C PHE A 605 78.45 -0.31 -39.87
N VAL A 606 78.29 0.58 -38.88
CA VAL A 606 78.72 1.98 -39.02
C VAL A 606 80.24 2.08 -39.10
N GLY A 607 80.98 1.24 -38.36
CA GLY A 607 82.43 1.14 -38.50
C GLY A 607 82.86 0.82 -39.94
N ILE A 608 82.17 -0.11 -40.62
CA ILE A 608 82.42 -0.44 -42.03
C ILE A 608 82.07 0.74 -42.94
N VAL A 609 80.93 1.40 -42.74
CA VAL A 609 80.50 2.54 -43.57
C VAL A 609 81.50 3.69 -43.49
N VAL A 610 81.96 4.04 -42.28
CA VAL A 610 82.99 5.07 -42.08
C VAL A 610 84.32 4.64 -42.72
N TRP A 611 84.70 3.38 -42.58
CA TRP A 611 85.88 2.84 -43.25
C TRP A 611 85.80 2.99 -44.77
N ILE A 612 84.69 2.63 -45.43
CA ILE A 612 84.53 2.79 -46.89
C ILE A 612 84.72 4.27 -47.30
N LEU A 613 84.16 5.20 -46.53
CA LEU A 613 84.18 6.63 -46.85
C LEU A 613 85.53 7.30 -46.59
N GLU A 614 86.27 6.86 -45.57
CA GLU A 614 87.55 7.46 -45.17
C GLU A 614 88.76 6.73 -45.77
N HIS A 615 88.68 5.41 -46.05
CA HIS A 615 89.81 4.59 -46.50
C HIS A 615 90.52 5.12 -47.76
N ARG A 616 89.75 5.75 -48.67
CA ARG A 616 90.31 6.28 -49.92
C ARG A 616 91.05 7.60 -49.75
N ILE A 617 90.73 8.39 -48.73
CA ILE A 617 91.19 9.78 -48.57
C ILE A 617 92.12 9.95 -47.37
N ASN A 618 91.96 9.14 -46.32
CA ASN A 618 92.62 9.30 -45.04
C ASN A 618 93.65 8.17 -44.80
N ASP A 619 94.91 8.55 -44.62
CA ASP A 619 96.00 7.59 -44.38
C ASP A 619 95.90 6.91 -43.00
N GLU A 620 95.17 7.49 -42.04
CA GLU A 620 94.91 6.87 -40.72
C GLU A 620 94.07 5.57 -40.82
N PHE A 621 93.26 5.44 -41.87
CA PHE A 621 92.43 4.25 -42.15
C PHE A 621 93.08 3.28 -43.16
N ARG A 622 94.38 3.42 -43.42
CA ARG A 622 95.18 2.56 -44.32
C ARG A 622 96.21 1.73 -43.54
N GLY A 623 96.48 0.52 -44.02
CA GLY A 623 97.39 -0.43 -43.35
C GLY A 623 97.17 -1.88 -43.83
N SER A 624 97.82 -2.84 -43.16
CA SER A 624 97.60 -4.27 -43.43
C SER A 624 96.15 -4.69 -43.14
N PRO A 625 95.61 -5.76 -43.76
CA PRO A 625 94.21 -6.17 -43.58
C PRO A 625 93.81 -6.39 -42.11
N LYS A 626 94.76 -6.85 -41.28
CA LYS A 626 94.54 -7.02 -39.83
C LYS A 626 94.44 -5.68 -39.09
N GLN A 627 95.23 -4.68 -39.46
CA GLN A 627 95.17 -3.36 -38.85
C GLN A 627 93.84 -2.67 -39.19
N GLN A 628 93.37 -2.76 -40.42
CA GLN A 628 92.10 -2.14 -40.84
C GLN A 628 90.89 -2.69 -40.08
N LEU A 629 90.84 -4.00 -39.85
CA LEU A 629 89.76 -4.63 -39.06
C LEU A 629 89.77 -4.14 -37.60
N ILE A 630 90.97 -3.98 -37.02
CA ILE A 630 91.15 -3.44 -35.66
C ILE A 630 90.71 -1.99 -35.61
N THR A 631 91.07 -1.16 -36.61
CA THR A 631 90.65 0.24 -36.68
C THR A 631 89.12 0.36 -36.79
N ILE A 632 88.45 -0.45 -37.61
CA ILE A 632 86.97 -0.48 -37.72
C ILE A 632 86.29 -0.77 -36.37
N LEU A 633 86.77 -1.81 -35.69
CA LEU A 633 86.21 -2.24 -34.40
C LEU A 633 86.53 -1.24 -33.28
N TRP A 634 87.74 -0.71 -33.25
CA TRP A 634 88.17 0.24 -32.24
C TRP A 634 87.50 1.60 -32.41
N PHE A 635 87.41 2.10 -33.65
CA PHE A 635 86.72 3.34 -33.97
C PHE A 635 85.24 3.26 -33.56
N SER A 636 84.52 2.22 -34.02
CA SER A 636 83.11 2.02 -33.67
C SER A 636 82.89 1.90 -32.15
N LEU A 637 83.70 1.12 -31.44
CA LEU A 637 83.59 0.98 -29.98
C LEU A 637 83.95 2.28 -29.23
N SER A 638 84.93 3.04 -29.72
CA SER A 638 85.31 4.32 -29.12
C SER A 638 84.20 5.37 -29.18
N THR A 639 83.28 5.23 -30.15
CA THR A 639 82.14 6.13 -30.30
C THR A 639 81.15 6.03 -29.14
N LEU A 640 81.01 4.85 -28.50
CA LEU A 640 80.17 4.65 -27.30
C LEU A 640 80.59 5.52 -26.13
N PHE A 641 81.90 5.69 -25.95
CA PHE A 641 82.48 6.41 -24.82
C PHE A 641 82.85 7.86 -25.18
N PHE A 642 82.40 8.35 -26.34
CA PHE A 642 82.73 9.68 -26.87
C PHE A 642 84.26 9.94 -26.97
N SER A 643 85.08 8.89 -27.10
CA SER A 643 86.54 8.96 -27.06
C SER A 643 87.17 8.72 -28.44
N HIS A 644 86.80 9.52 -29.44
CA HIS A 644 87.24 9.34 -30.82
C HIS A 644 88.68 9.82 -30.98
N ARG A 645 89.58 8.95 -31.44
CA ARG A 645 91.03 9.23 -31.53
C ARG A 645 91.50 9.57 -32.97
N GLU A 646 90.72 9.23 -33.98
CA GLU A 646 91.05 9.35 -35.41
C GLU A 646 90.30 10.54 -36.03
N ASN A 647 90.99 11.36 -36.83
CA ASN A 647 90.42 12.56 -37.42
C ASN A 647 89.78 12.23 -38.77
N THR A 648 88.47 12.46 -38.93
CA THR A 648 87.80 12.25 -40.22
C THR A 648 87.97 13.44 -41.17
N MET A 649 88.40 13.14 -42.39
CA MET A 649 88.72 14.14 -43.42
C MET A 649 87.60 14.30 -44.45
N SER A 650 86.74 13.28 -44.64
CA SER A 650 85.64 13.31 -45.60
C SER A 650 84.44 14.11 -45.07
N THR A 651 83.88 15.01 -45.89
CA THR A 651 82.65 15.76 -45.55
C THR A 651 81.44 14.84 -45.38
N LEU A 652 81.34 13.78 -46.19
CA LEU A 652 80.30 12.74 -46.05
C LEU A 652 80.52 11.87 -44.80
N GLY A 653 81.78 11.53 -44.48
CA GLY A 653 82.13 10.78 -43.27
C GLY A 653 81.75 11.53 -41.99
N ARG A 654 82.00 12.85 -41.94
CA ARG A 654 81.58 13.73 -40.84
C ARG A 654 80.06 13.76 -40.67
N GLY A 655 79.29 13.77 -41.76
CA GLY A 655 77.83 13.72 -41.72
C GLY A 655 77.30 12.41 -41.09
N VAL A 656 77.85 11.26 -41.51
CA VAL A 656 77.48 9.94 -40.96
C VAL A 656 77.82 9.84 -39.47
N ILE A 657 78.98 10.34 -39.05
CA ILE A 657 79.40 10.32 -37.64
C ILE A 657 78.49 11.20 -36.77
N LEU A 658 78.07 12.37 -37.26
CA LEU A 658 77.18 13.26 -36.50
C LEU A 658 75.82 12.59 -36.21
N ILE A 659 75.24 11.93 -37.22
CA ILE A 659 74.01 11.14 -37.05
C ILE A 659 74.26 9.96 -36.10
N TRP A 660 75.40 9.28 -36.24
CA TRP A 660 75.74 8.14 -35.38
C TRP A 660 75.92 8.53 -33.91
N LEU A 661 76.59 9.64 -33.62
CA LEU A 661 76.74 10.17 -32.26
C LEU A 661 75.38 10.47 -31.61
N PHE A 662 74.41 10.95 -32.40
CA PHE A 662 73.04 11.14 -31.92
C PHE A 662 72.36 9.81 -31.56
N VAL A 663 72.55 8.76 -32.38
CA VAL A 663 72.07 7.40 -32.08
C VAL A 663 72.72 6.83 -30.81
N VAL A 664 74.04 6.96 -30.67
CA VAL A 664 74.77 6.52 -29.47
C VAL A 664 74.26 7.24 -28.22
N LEU A 665 74.00 8.54 -28.31
CA LEU A 665 73.45 9.34 -27.21
C LEU A 665 72.06 8.83 -26.79
N ILE A 666 71.19 8.49 -27.73
CA ILE A 666 69.87 7.89 -27.45
C ILE A 666 70.03 6.53 -26.77
N ILE A 667 70.92 5.66 -27.27
CA ILE A 667 71.16 4.33 -26.70
C ILE A 667 71.64 4.44 -25.24
N ASN A 668 72.63 5.30 -24.98
CA ASN A 668 73.17 5.49 -23.62
C ASN A 668 72.13 6.10 -22.67
N SER A 669 71.35 7.08 -23.14
CA SER A 669 70.28 7.70 -22.35
C SER A 669 69.17 6.70 -22.00
N SER A 670 68.75 5.88 -22.98
CA SER A 670 67.71 4.86 -22.80
C SER A 670 68.16 3.74 -21.86
N TYR A 671 69.42 3.29 -21.99
CA TYR A 671 70.03 2.33 -21.07
C TYR A 671 70.02 2.84 -19.64
N THR A 672 70.50 4.06 -19.42
CA THR A 672 70.60 4.69 -18.10
C THR A 672 69.23 4.90 -17.47
N ALA A 673 68.25 5.38 -18.23
CA ALA A 673 66.87 5.57 -17.77
C ALA A 673 66.21 4.25 -17.35
N SER A 674 66.39 3.20 -18.15
CA SER A 674 65.82 1.87 -17.90
C SER A 674 66.48 1.20 -16.69
N LEU A 675 67.81 1.28 -16.57
CA LEU A 675 68.54 0.74 -15.42
C LEU A 675 68.13 1.45 -14.12
N THR A 676 67.99 2.78 -14.16
CA THR A 676 67.56 3.59 -13.00
C THR A 676 66.13 3.22 -12.58
N SER A 677 65.21 3.02 -13.54
CA SER A 677 63.84 2.56 -13.26
C SER A 677 63.83 1.18 -12.58
N ILE A 678 64.62 0.23 -13.09
CA ILE A 678 64.71 -1.12 -12.51
C ILE A 678 65.29 -1.09 -11.08
N LEU A 679 66.31 -0.27 -10.84
CA LEU A 679 66.95 -0.16 -9.52
C LEU A 679 66.12 0.61 -8.49
N THR A 680 65.18 1.47 -8.94
CA THR A 680 64.30 2.24 -8.04
C THR A 680 63.02 1.49 -7.69
N VAL A 681 62.54 0.57 -8.52
CA VAL A 681 61.33 -0.22 -8.27
C VAL A 681 61.64 -1.47 -7.44
N GLN A 682 61.28 -1.47 -6.16
CA GLN A 682 61.26 -2.69 -5.34
C GLN A 682 60.12 -3.61 -5.77
N GLN A 683 60.43 -4.69 -6.48
CA GLN A 683 59.42 -5.67 -6.89
C GLN A 683 59.06 -6.60 -5.72
N LEU A 684 57.77 -6.62 -5.36
CA LEU A 684 57.20 -7.52 -4.35
C LEU A 684 56.43 -8.65 -5.06
N SER A 685 56.95 -9.88 -5.00
CA SER A 685 56.26 -11.05 -5.54
C SER A 685 55.46 -11.78 -4.48
N SER A 686 54.28 -12.28 -4.85
CA SER A 686 53.55 -13.26 -4.06
C SER A 686 53.33 -14.50 -4.92
N PRO A 687 53.44 -15.72 -4.35
CA PRO A 687 53.10 -16.95 -5.06
C PRO A 687 51.65 -17.00 -5.54
N ILE A 688 50.76 -16.26 -4.89
CA ILE A 688 49.32 -16.21 -5.17
C ILE A 688 49.00 -14.83 -5.73
N SER A 689 48.43 -14.78 -6.93
CA SER A 689 48.06 -13.54 -7.61
C SER A 689 46.61 -13.14 -7.36
N GLY A 690 45.76 -14.07 -6.93
CA GLY A 690 44.34 -13.84 -6.65
C GLY A 690 43.52 -15.13 -6.65
N LEU A 691 42.20 -15.00 -6.81
CA LEU A 691 41.28 -16.13 -6.74
C LEU A 691 41.56 -17.20 -7.82
N ASP A 692 41.86 -16.81 -9.05
CA ASP A 692 42.09 -17.77 -10.14
C ASP A 692 43.31 -18.67 -9.88
N SER A 693 44.37 -18.11 -9.28
CA SER A 693 45.54 -18.89 -8.86
C SER A 693 45.22 -19.89 -7.73
N LEU A 694 44.24 -19.56 -6.88
CA LEU A 694 43.76 -20.46 -5.82
C LEU A 694 42.86 -21.58 -6.37
N LYS A 695 42.05 -21.29 -7.39
CA LYS A 695 41.24 -22.31 -8.08
C LYS A 695 42.11 -23.31 -8.84
N ALA A 696 43.19 -22.83 -9.46
CA ALA A 696 44.11 -23.66 -10.24
C ALA A 696 45.06 -24.51 -9.38
N SER A 697 45.20 -24.21 -8.09
CA SER A 697 46.02 -24.97 -7.14
C SER A 697 45.16 -25.84 -6.22
N ASP A 698 45.76 -26.84 -5.59
CA ASP A 698 45.11 -27.69 -4.57
C ASP A 698 45.47 -27.31 -3.12
N GLU A 699 46.05 -26.12 -2.95
CA GLU A 699 46.57 -25.67 -1.66
C GLU A 699 45.44 -25.38 -0.64
N PRO A 700 45.70 -25.54 0.68
CA PRO A 700 44.76 -25.20 1.74
C PRO A 700 44.46 -23.69 1.82
N ILE A 701 43.18 -23.35 2.03
CA ILE A 701 42.67 -21.97 2.09
C ILE A 701 42.02 -21.75 3.45
N GLY A 702 42.45 -20.70 4.16
CA GLY A 702 41.85 -20.28 5.42
C GLY A 702 40.63 -19.40 5.21
N PHE A 703 39.65 -19.48 6.10
CA PHE A 703 38.49 -18.57 6.13
C PHE A 703 38.01 -18.34 7.56
N GLN A 704 37.21 -17.29 7.79
CA GLN A 704 36.69 -16.99 9.13
C GLN A 704 35.59 -17.96 9.56
N VAL A 705 35.69 -18.50 10.78
CA VAL A 705 34.58 -19.25 11.40
C VAL A 705 33.33 -18.37 11.47
N GLY A 706 32.20 -18.90 10.98
CA GLY A 706 30.90 -18.21 10.97
C GLY A 706 30.66 -17.26 9.79
N SER A 707 31.67 -17.08 8.92
CA SER A 707 31.55 -16.27 7.69
C SER A 707 30.80 -17.03 6.58
N TYR A 708 30.16 -16.26 5.70
CA TYR A 708 29.54 -16.80 4.48
C TYR A 708 30.58 -17.29 3.46
N ALA A 709 31.87 -16.96 3.65
CA ALA A 709 32.96 -17.34 2.77
C ALA A 709 33.05 -18.86 2.56
N GLU A 710 32.83 -19.69 3.60
CA GLU A 710 32.85 -21.17 3.47
C GLU A 710 31.86 -21.65 2.39
N ARG A 711 30.63 -21.16 2.49
CA ARG A 711 29.55 -21.54 1.60
C ARG A 711 29.78 -20.99 0.20
N TYR A 712 30.20 -19.74 0.08
CA TYR A 712 30.51 -19.13 -1.22
C TYR A 712 31.64 -19.88 -1.94
N LEU A 713 32.71 -20.25 -1.23
CA LEU A 713 33.82 -20.98 -1.81
C LEU A 713 33.43 -22.41 -2.23
N THR A 714 32.57 -23.08 -1.48
CA THR A 714 32.14 -24.45 -1.80
C THR A 714 31.05 -24.50 -2.88
N GLU A 715 29.99 -23.70 -2.75
CA GLU A 715 28.80 -23.77 -3.62
C GLU A 715 28.93 -22.92 -4.89
N ASP A 716 29.43 -21.68 -4.79
CA ASP A 716 29.47 -20.75 -5.93
C ASP A 716 30.77 -20.87 -6.73
N ILE A 717 31.90 -21.10 -6.04
CA ILE A 717 33.22 -21.22 -6.67
C ILE A 717 33.60 -22.67 -7.00
N GLY A 718 33.09 -23.65 -6.24
CA GLY A 718 33.38 -25.07 -6.45
C GLY A 718 34.69 -25.57 -5.84
N ILE A 719 35.21 -24.90 -4.80
CA ILE A 719 36.40 -25.37 -4.06
C ILE A 719 36.00 -26.50 -3.11
N SER A 720 36.77 -27.60 -3.12
CA SER A 720 36.52 -28.73 -2.21
C SER A 720 36.59 -28.31 -0.75
N LYS A 721 35.59 -28.73 0.04
CA LYS A 721 35.53 -28.48 1.50
C LYS A 721 36.76 -29.01 2.25
N SER A 722 37.40 -30.07 1.75
CA SER A 722 38.62 -30.64 2.35
C SER A 722 39.82 -29.67 2.36
N ARG A 723 39.82 -28.66 1.48
CA ARG A 723 40.88 -27.64 1.40
C ARG A 723 40.63 -26.46 2.32
N LEU A 724 39.44 -26.32 2.89
CA LEU A 724 39.04 -25.16 3.67
C LEU A 724 39.38 -25.35 5.15
N VAL A 725 40.11 -24.38 5.70
CA VAL A 725 40.53 -24.38 7.11
C VAL A 725 39.84 -23.23 7.84
N ALA A 726 39.00 -23.57 8.80
CA ALA A 726 38.28 -22.57 9.59
C ALA A 726 39.19 -21.94 10.65
N LEU A 727 39.27 -20.61 10.67
CA LEU A 727 40.14 -19.84 11.54
C LEU A 727 39.31 -18.82 12.35
N GLY A 728 39.52 -18.76 13.67
CA GLY A 728 38.65 -18.00 14.58
C GLY A 728 39.16 -16.61 14.98
N SER A 729 40.45 -16.31 14.81
CA SER A 729 41.05 -15.06 15.27
C SER A 729 42.13 -14.51 14.33
N PRO A 730 42.43 -13.20 14.38
CA PRO A 730 43.54 -12.59 13.65
C PRO A 730 44.89 -13.25 13.94
N GLU A 731 45.13 -13.73 15.17
CA GLU A 731 46.36 -14.43 15.53
C GLU A 731 46.43 -15.81 14.87
N ALA A 732 45.29 -16.51 14.78
CA ALA A 732 45.19 -17.77 14.04
C ALA A 732 45.46 -17.54 12.53
N TYR A 733 45.03 -16.40 11.99
CA TYR A 733 45.30 -16.01 10.60
C TYR A 733 46.81 -15.87 10.37
N ALA A 734 47.47 -15.04 11.20
CA ALA A 734 48.90 -14.81 11.10
C ALA A 734 49.69 -16.13 11.23
N LYS A 735 49.35 -16.96 12.22
CA LYS A 735 50.02 -18.25 12.44
C LYS A 735 49.85 -19.21 11.25
N ALA A 736 48.63 -19.32 10.70
CA ALA A 736 48.36 -20.21 9.58
C ALA A 736 49.09 -19.77 8.30
N LEU A 737 49.14 -18.46 8.02
CA LEU A 737 49.87 -17.90 6.87
C LEU A 737 51.39 -18.01 7.04
N GLN A 738 51.92 -17.88 8.26
CA GLN A 738 53.37 -18.03 8.54
C GLN A 738 53.86 -19.46 8.39
N LEU A 739 53.07 -20.44 8.83
CA LEU A 739 53.39 -21.85 8.64
C LEU A 739 53.41 -22.22 7.15
N GLY A 740 52.49 -21.65 6.37
CA GLY A 740 52.33 -21.95 4.96
C GLY A 740 51.80 -23.37 4.72
N PRO A 741 51.44 -23.71 3.47
CA PRO A 741 50.74 -24.96 3.17
C PRO A 741 51.58 -26.22 3.48
N SER A 742 52.90 -26.16 3.29
CA SER A 742 53.81 -27.30 3.49
C SER A 742 54.05 -27.68 4.95
N LYS A 743 53.75 -26.79 5.91
CA LYS A 743 53.95 -27.04 7.36
C LYS A 743 52.63 -27.11 8.13
N GLY A 744 51.54 -27.47 7.46
CA GLY A 744 50.20 -27.58 8.06
C GLY A 744 49.49 -26.25 8.28
N GLY A 745 49.94 -25.18 7.62
CA GLY A 745 49.26 -23.90 7.54
C GLY A 745 48.42 -23.77 6.26
N VAL A 746 48.16 -22.52 5.85
CA VAL A 746 47.36 -22.21 4.65
C VAL A 746 48.18 -21.39 3.66
N ALA A 747 47.85 -21.51 2.37
CA ALA A 747 48.52 -20.73 1.32
C ALA A 747 47.98 -19.31 1.23
N ALA A 748 46.67 -19.14 1.44
CA ALA A 748 46.01 -17.85 1.54
C ALA A 748 44.83 -17.90 2.51
N ILE A 749 44.35 -16.73 2.91
CA ILE A 749 43.10 -16.55 3.66
C ILE A 749 42.13 -15.76 2.79
N ILE A 750 40.87 -16.19 2.79
CA ILE A 750 39.76 -15.47 2.16
C ILE A 750 38.83 -15.00 3.26
N ASP A 751 38.65 -13.69 3.34
CA ASP A 751 37.75 -13.07 4.31
C ASP A 751 37.23 -11.73 3.80
N GLU A 752 36.25 -11.17 4.50
CA GLU A 752 35.67 -9.86 4.21
C GLU A 752 36.70 -8.74 4.41
N ARG A 753 36.73 -7.82 3.45
CA ARG A 753 37.71 -6.73 3.39
C ARG A 753 37.83 -5.89 4.67
N PRO A 754 36.75 -5.48 5.36
CA PRO A 754 36.88 -4.71 6.61
C PRO A 754 37.67 -5.45 7.71
N TYR A 755 37.51 -6.77 7.83
CA TYR A 755 38.28 -7.58 8.78
C TYR A 755 39.74 -7.67 8.36
N VAL A 756 39.99 -7.86 7.06
CA VAL A 756 41.34 -7.94 6.51
C VAL A 756 42.10 -6.63 6.68
N GLU A 757 41.45 -5.48 6.51
CA GLU A 757 42.09 -4.17 6.70
C GLU A 757 42.55 -3.98 8.16
N ILE A 758 41.73 -4.39 9.14
CA ILE A 758 42.13 -4.41 10.55
C ILE A 758 43.30 -5.37 10.78
N PHE A 759 43.22 -6.59 10.23
CA PHE A 759 44.30 -7.57 10.34
C PHE A 759 45.63 -7.04 9.78
N LEU A 760 45.62 -6.44 8.58
CA LEU A 760 46.80 -5.91 7.92
C LEU A 760 47.36 -4.65 8.58
N SER A 761 46.52 -3.88 9.30
CA SER A 761 47.02 -2.75 10.11
C SER A 761 48.00 -3.19 11.20
N THR A 762 47.89 -4.45 11.65
CA THR A 762 48.78 -5.05 12.67
C THR A 762 49.85 -5.97 12.08
N GLN A 763 49.66 -6.51 10.87
CA GLN A 763 50.53 -7.53 10.26
C GLN A 763 51.13 -7.07 8.92
N CYS A 764 52.38 -6.61 8.94
CA CYS A 764 53.06 -6.04 7.75
C CYS A 764 53.66 -7.08 6.78
N THR A 765 53.57 -8.38 7.08
CA THR A 765 54.16 -9.46 6.25
C THR A 765 53.21 -10.02 5.19
N PHE A 766 51.96 -9.58 5.21
CA PHE A 766 50.90 -10.04 4.30
C PHE A 766 50.35 -8.88 3.51
N ARG A 767 49.65 -9.18 2.42
CA ARG A 767 48.94 -8.19 1.63
C ARG A 767 47.69 -8.80 1.00
N ILE A 768 46.76 -7.94 0.63
CA ILE A 768 45.68 -8.32 -0.29
C ILE A 768 46.29 -8.61 -1.67
N VAL A 769 45.92 -9.72 -2.27
CA VAL A 769 46.32 -10.12 -3.63
C VAL A 769 45.08 -10.29 -4.51
N GLY A 770 45.17 -9.81 -5.75
CA GLY A 770 44.05 -9.80 -6.69
C GLY A 770 43.03 -8.71 -6.39
N GLN A 771 41.90 -8.79 -7.10
CA GLN A 771 40.75 -7.90 -6.88
C GLN A 771 39.73 -8.54 -5.94
N GLU A 772 38.98 -7.69 -5.26
CA GLU A 772 37.77 -8.06 -4.54
C GLU A 772 36.78 -8.73 -5.51
N PHE A 773 36.34 -9.94 -5.19
CA PHE A 773 35.59 -10.78 -6.13
C PHE A 773 34.14 -11.02 -5.71
N THR A 774 33.70 -10.47 -4.58
CA THR A 774 32.28 -10.34 -4.25
C THR A 774 31.96 -8.87 -4.05
N ARG A 775 30.87 -8.38 -4.65
CA ARG A 775 30.33 -7.05 -4.36
C ARG A 775 29.18 -7.20 -3.37
N SER A 776 29.50 -7.15 -2.09
CA SER A 776 28.51 -7.20 -1.01
C SER A 776 28.70 -6.00 -0.08
N GLY A 777 27.88 -5.95 0.96
CA GLY A 777 27.94 -4.94 2.00
C GLY A 777 27.21 -5.42 3.25
N TRP A 778 27.41 -4.70 4.33
CA TRP A 778 26.67 -4.93 5.57
C TRP A 778 25.38 -4.13 5.58
N GLY A 779 24.29 -4.77 5.99
CA GLY A 779 22.97 -4.15 6.12
C GLY A 779 22.27 -4.60 7.40
N PHE A 780 21.30 -3.80 7.85
CA PHE A 780 20.39 -4.22 8.93
C PHE A 780 19.32 -5.15 8.36
N VAL A 781 18.86 -6.11 9.17
CA VAL A 781 17.96 -7.18 8.73
C VAL A 781 16.64 -7.09 9.47
N SER A 782 15.51 -7.24 8.76
CA SER A 782 14.18 -7.28 9.35
C SER A 782 13.18 -8.04 8.44
N ILE A 783 11.97 -8.28 8.94
CA ILE A 783 10.83 -8.71 8.11
C ILE A 783 10.00 -7.46 7.78
N LEU A 784 9.64 -7.25 6.50
CA LEU A 784 8.84 -6.10 6.05
C LEU A 784 7.48 -5.93 6.77
N THR A 785 7.01 -6.93 7.52
CA THR A 785 5.78 -6.82 8.32
C THR A 785 5.95 -6.08 9.65
N THR A 786 7.16 -5.60 9.98
CA THR A 786 7.49 -5.08 11.33
C THR A 786 7.99 -3.63 11.40
N PHE A 787 7.98 -2.86 10.31
CA PHE A 787 8.34 -1.42 10.32
C PHE A 787 7.30 -0.50 9.70
#